data_AF-A0A7W9SPT4-F1
#
_entry.id   AF-A0A7W9SPT4-F1
#
_cell.length_a   1.000
_cell.length_b   1.000
_cell.length_c   1.000
_cell.angle_alpha   90.00
_cell.angle_beta   90.00
_cell.angle_gamma   90.00
#
_symmetry.space_group_name_H-M   'P 1'
#
loop_
_entity.id
_entity.type
_entity.pdbx_description
1 polymer ?
#
loop_
_entity_poly.entity_id
_entity_poly.type
_entity_poly.pdbx_seq_one_letter_code
_entity_poly.pdbx_strand_id
1 'polypeptide(L)'
;MRTKSLLTAALSFAALSALAQPPQAPPQAVTPPPADSVPAASNIRGAQYPRVLPDLNVLFQVRAPDAQKVEFNLGGGNRLAATKDANGYWTAKTNAPLVPGFHYYWLVIDGVQVNDPGSETFYGTGKQTSGIEVPEKGVDYYLPKDVPHGEVRERVYFSKTTNEWRRIFVYTPPDYDTSRETRYPVLYLQHGGGEDERGWPIQGKMANIMDNLIAEKKSKPMLVVMEQGYARKAGEPQAPQGPPNFSRMFSALDEVFTKDLIPMIDSTYRTLTNRESRAMAGLSMGGMQTFQIGLAHTELFASLGGFSGGGGGFGGPIDLKTAHNGAMADPEAFNKKMKLVWLGIGTAEPANMYASVKGYHDALEKAGIKHGYYESPGTSHEWLTWRRCLHEFAPLLFRESAQAPANQPPRRPGGFGGPIKLNPDDIQAFPDPPAEVNAKRDVPHGKLELIEYDSKTVGVKRKVNVYTPPGYDPGKKYPVLYLLHGIGGDETEWLRFASPNLLMDNLLADGKAQPMIIVLPNGRAQKDDRPGPNAMATAPAFAVFERDLLDDLIPAIEKRYSVKSERESRAVAGLSMGGGQSLNFGLGHLDTFAWVGGFSSAPNTKPPAQLVPDASAAKAKLKLLYLSCGNKDGLIGISQGVHGYLKEKEVPHLWNVDSHAHDPTHWKNNLYYFLQRVFQEK
;
A
#
# COMPACT_ATOMS: atom_id res chain seq x y z
N MET A 1 -4.94 64.70 -37.17
CA MET A 1 -3.90 65.11 -36.21
C MET A 1 -4.48 65.13 -34.81
N ARG A 2 -4.09 64.17 -33.96
CA ARG A 2 -3.95 64.30 -32.49
C ARG A 2 -3.41 62.98 -31.94
N THR A 3 -2.18 63.05 -31.47
CA THR A 3 -1.33 61.98 -30.96
C THR A 3 -1.71 61.61 -29.52
N LYS A 4 -1.61 60.32 -29.20
CA LYS A 4 -1.73 59.75 -27.86
C LYS A 4 -0.49 60.10 -27.04
N SER A 5 -0.66 60.46 -25.76
CA SER A 5 0.43 60.52 -24.78
C SER A 5 0.10 59.56 -23.63
N LEU A 6 0.96 58.56 -23.43
CA LEU A 6 0.97 57.67 -22.27
C LEU A 6 1.73 58.35 -21.11
N LEU A 7 1.15 58.32 -19.92
CA LEU A 7 1.84 58.62 -18.66
C LEU A 7 2.78 57.46 -18.30
N THR A 8 4.05 57.76 -18.06
CA THR A 8 5.02 56.86 -17.41
C THR A 8 5.29 57.41 -16.01
N ALA A 9 4.90 56.68 -14.98
CA ALA A 9 5.25 56.99 -13.59
C ALA A 9 6.57 56.31 -13.25
N ALA A 10 7.59 57.10 -12.92
CA ALA A 10 8.86 56.63 -12.38
C ALA A 10 8.70 56.36 -10.87
N LEU A 11 8.89 55.12 -10.42
CA LEU A 11 9.10 54.78 -9.02
C LEU A 11 10.60 54.80 -8.70
N SER A 12 10.99 55.70 -7.81
CA SER A 12 12.32 55.79 -7.22
C SER A 12 12.51 54.65 -6.20
N PHE A 13 13.48 53.76 -6.44
CA PHE A 13 13.92 52.78 -5.44
C PHE A 13 14.85 53.46 -4.43
N ALA A 14 14.39 53.62 -3.19
CA ALA A 14 15.24 53.92 -2.05
C ALA A 14 15.90 52.62 -1.59
N ALA A 15 17.23 52.53 -1.72
CA ALA A 15 18.01 51.41 -1.21
C ALA A 15 18.10 51.50 0.32
N LEU A 16 17.41 50.61 1.03
CA LEU A 16 17.75 50.28 2.43
C LEU A 16 18.93 49.31 2.41
N SER A 17 20.14 49.85 2.52
CA SER A 17 21.33 49.10 2.90
C SER A 17 21.29 48.83 4.42
N ALA A 18 20.52 47.81 4.81
CA ALA A 18 20.73 47.17 6.10
C ALA A 18 22.02 46.35 6.00
N LEU A 19 22.99 46.65 6.85
CA LEU A 19 24.23 45.89 7.03
C LEU A 19 23.90 44.47 7.50
N ALA A 20 23.64 43.57 6.55
CA ALA A 20 23.69 42.14 6.81
C ALA A 20 25.17 41.77 6.98
N GLN A 21 25.61 41.66 8.24
CA GLN A 21 26.84 40.93 8.51
C GLN A 21 26.70 39.52 7.92
N PRO A 22 27.71 39.00 7.21
CA PRO A 22 27.71 37.59 6.84
C PRO A 22 27.55 36.76 8.13
N PRO A 23 26.77 35.66 8.11
CA PRO A 23 26.63 34.81 9.28
C PRO A 23 28.03 34.41 9.75
N GLN A 24 28.39 34.79 10.98
CA GLN A 24 29.62 34.31 11.59
C GLN A 24 29.56 32.78 11.60
N ALA A 25 30.59 32.13 11.06
CA ALA A 25 30.75 30.70 11.21
C ALA A 25 30.70 30.36 12.70
N PRO A 26 29.95 29.32 13.12
CA PRO A 26 29.91 28.95 14.53
C PRO A 26 31.34 28.70 15.02
N PRO A 27 31.71 29.16 16.23
CA PRO A 27 33.02 28.90 16.80
C PRO A 27 33.27 27.39 16.78
N GLN A 28 34.35 26.98 16.10
CA GLN A 28 34.71 25.58 15.91
C GLN A 28 35.03 24.94 17.27
N ALA A 29 34.51 23.72 17.49
CA ALA A 29 34.87 22.90 18.63
C ALA A 29 36.39 22.67 18.64
N VAL A 30 37.06 22.95 19.75
CA VAL A 30 38.54 22.96 19.85
C VAL A 30 39.13 21.55 19.88
N THR A 31 38.33 20.54 20.25
CA THR A 31 38.67 19.14 19.98
C THR A 31 38.02 18.74 18.66
N PRO A 32 38.80 18.33 17.63
CA PRO A 32 38.19 17.80 16.42
C PRO A 32 37.27 16.63 16.81
N PRO A 33 36.05 16.57 16.25
CA PRO A 33 35.16 15.46 16.55
C PRO A 33 35.87 14.14 16.21
N PRO A 34 35.56 13.03 16.92
CA PRO A 34 36.08 11.71 16.55
C PRO A 34 35.90 11.47 15.05
N ALA A 35 36.97 11.07 14.37
CA ALA A 35 37.05 11.09 12.90
C ALA A 35 35.97 10.22 12.21
N ASP A 36 35.41 9.26 12.94
CA ASP A 36 34.39 8.30 12.52
C ASP A 36 32.96 8.66 13.01
N SER A 37 32.80 9.77 13.73
CA SER A 37 31.50 10.26 14.16
C SER A 37 30.81 11.13 13.09
N VAL A 38 29.49 11.05 13.00
CA VAL A 38 28.67 11.84 12.06
C VAL A 38 27.74 12.79 12.80
N PRO A 39 27.56 14.06 12.37
CA PRO A 39 26.46 14.89 12.87
C PRO A 39 25.12 14.18 12.72
N ALA A 40 24.24 14.27 13.71
CA ALA A 40 22.93 13.66 13.60
C ALA A 40 22.11 14.33 12.49
N ALA A 41 21.29 13.55 11.78
CA ALA A 41 20.46 14.05 10.69
C ALA A 41 19.34 15.01 11.16
N SER A 42 19.10 15.08 12.46
CA SER A 42 18.16 16.00 13.11
C SER A 42 18.79 17.32 13.56
N ASN A 43 20.06 17.55 13.24
CA ASN A 43 20.73 18.81 13.54
C ASN A 43 20.19 19.94 12.66
N ILE A 44 20.15 21.17 13.20
CA ILE A 44 19.91 22.35 12.36
C ILE A 44 21.05 22.53 11.36
N ARG A 45 20.79 23.25 10.25
CA ARG A 45 21.77 23.48 9.19
C ARG A 45 23.09 24.06 9.75
N GLY A 46 24.17 23.30 9.60
CA GLY A 46 25.53 23.69 9.97
C GLY A 46 25.95 23.30 11.40
N ALA A 47 25.03 22.84 12.25
CA ALA A 47 25.37 22.38 13.59
C ALA A 47 26.18 21.08 13.56
N GLN A 48 27.32 21.08 14.26
CA GLN A 48 28.25 19.95 14.31
C GLN A 48 27.90 18.91 15.38
N TYR A 49 26.98 19.24 16.30
CA TYR A 49 26.54 18.43 17.42
C TYR A 49 25.02 18.53 17.59
N PRO A 50 24.35 17.48 18.11
CA PRO A 50 24.93 16.20 18.55
C PRO A 50 25.50 15.34 17.41
N ARG A 51 26.34 14.37 17.77
CA ARG A 51 26.99 13.43 16.84
C ARG A 51 26.73 12.00 17.24
N VAL A 52 26.50 11.14 16.25
CA VAL A 52 26.40 9.70 16.43
C VAL A 52 27.75 9.05 16.12
N LEU A 53 28.22 8.21 17.03
CA LEU A 53 29.46 7.43 16.91
C LEU A 53 29.18 6.08 16.21
N PRO A 54 30.20 5.38 15.67
CA PRO A 54 30.00 4.09 14.99
C PRO A 54 29.41 3.00 15.89
N ASP A 55 29.60 3.10 17.21
CA ASP A 55 29.04 2.20 18.21
C ASP A 55 27.63 2.61 18.67
N LEU A 56 26.99 3.57 17.98
CA LEU A 56 25.68 4.16 18.29
C LEU A 56 25.62 4.93 19.62
N ASN A 57 26.75 5.21 20.26
CA ASN A 57 26.78 6.22 21.31
C ASN A 57 26.61 7.62 20.71
N VAL A 58 26.08 8.54 21.50
CA VAL A 58 25.88 9.93 21.09
C VAL A 58 26.77 10.85 21.89
N LEU A 59 27.41 11.78 21.19
CA LEU A 59 28.18 12.88 21.76
C LEU A 59 27.38 14.17 21.63
N PHE A 60 27.04 14.77 22.77
CA PHE A 60 26.34 16.04 22.87
C PHE A 60 27.30 17.16 23.24
N GLN A 61 27.03 18.38 22.78
CA GLN A 61 27.83 19.54 23.11
C GLN A 61 27.02 20.84 23.07
N VAL A 62 27.24 21.73 24.03
CA VAL A 62 26.70 23.10 24.05
C VAL A 62 27.73 24.08 24.60
N ARG A 63 27.74 25.34 24.12
CA ARG A 63 28.57 26.39 24.71
C ARG A 63 27.79 27.17 25.76
N ALA A 64 28.22 27.10 27.01
CA ALA A 64 27.62 27.82 28.14
C ALA A 64 28.73 28.23 29.14
N PRO A 65 29.50 29.29 28.85
CA PRO A 65 30.74 29.62 29.58
C PRO A 65 30.49 30.07 31.02
N ASP A 66 29.29 30.55 31.36
CA ASP A 66 28.96 31.01 32.71
C ASP A 66 28.16 29.99 33.52
N ALA A 67 27.67 28.92 32.85
CA ALA A 67 26.93 27.87 33.53
C ALA A 67 27.80 27.16 34.56
N GLN A 68 27.17 26.71 35.65
CA GLN A 68 27.81 25.96 36.74
C GLN A 68 27.58 24.46 36.61
N LYS A 69 26.44 24.06 36.04
CA LYS A 69 26.08 22.67 35.80
C LYS A 69 25.29 22.54 34.51
N VAL A 70 25.69 21.60 33.65
CA VAL A 70 24.94 21.20 32.46
C VAL A 70 24.72 19.69 32.46
N GLU A 71 23.49 19.27 32.19
CA GLU A 71 23.14 17.87 31.96
C GLU A 71 22.40 17.73 30.62
N PHE A 72 22.61 16.63 29.91
CA PHE A 72 21.78 16.21 28.78
C PHE A 72 20.84 15.11 29.26
N ASN A 73 19.56 15.16 28.89
CA ASN A 73 18.53 14.26 29.39
C ASN A 73 17.73 13.67 28.23
N LEU A 74 17.72 12.34 28.14
CA LEU A 74 17.04 11.54 27.10
C LEU A 74 15.68 11.00 27.58
N GLY A 75 15.13 11.53 28.67
CA GLY A 75 13.93 11.01 29.33
C GLY A 75 14.18 9.71 30.10
N GLY A 76 13.14 9.19 30.76
CA GLY A 76 13.20 7.87 31.44
C GLY A 76 14.24 7.74 32.57
N GLY A 77 14.77 8.87 33.09
CA GLY A 77 15.85 8.87 34.09
C GLY A 77 17.26 8.91 33.52
N ASN A 78 17.41 8.90 32.19
CA ASN A 78 18.70 8.96 31.50
C ASN A 78 19.25 10.39 31.50
N ARG A 79 19.97 10.75 32.58
CA ARG A 79 20.68 12.03 32.71
C ARG A 79 22.18 11.83 32.56
N LEU A 80 22.78 12.61 31.67
CA LEU A 80 24.20 12.62 31.37
C LEU A 80 24.79 13.93 31.91
N ALA A 81 25.61 13.85 32.94
CA ALA A 81 26.36 15.01 33.42
C ALA A 81 27.41 15.41 32.36
N ALA A 82 27.42 16.68 31.98
CA ALA A 82 28.39 17.20 31.02
C ALA A 82 29.65 17.72 31.72
N THR A 83 30.78 17.68 31.02
CA THR A 83 32.06 18.27 31.49
C THR A 83 32.35 19.54 30.70
N LYS A 84 32.72 20.61 31.41
CA LYS A 84 33.08 21.91 30.85
C LYS A 84 34.57 21.96 30.47
N ASP A 85 34.88 22.44 29.28
CA ASP A 85 36.25 22.71 28.86
C ASP A 85 36.68 24.18 29.11
N ALA A 86 37.95 24.49 28.81
CA ALA A 86 38.52 25.82 28.99
C ALA A 86 37.87 26.93 28.13
N ASN A 87 37.15 26.57 27.06
CA ASN A 87 36.49 27.51 26.15
C ASN A 87 35.00 27.68 26.46
N GLY A 88 34.51 27.03 27.52
CA GLY A 88 33.13 27.08 27.98
C GLY A 88 32.18 26.12 27.27
N TYR A 89 32.68 25.10 26.57
CA TYR A 89 31.87 24.04 26.00
C TYR A 89 31.63 22.92 27.02
N TRP A 90 30.38 22.51 27.12
CA TRP A 90 29.93 21.38 27.92
C TRP A 90 29.68 20.19 27.00
N THR A 91 30.36 19.08 27.27
CA THR A 91 30.27 17.85 26.45
C THR A 91 29.83 16.67 27.30
N ALA A 92 28.94 15.82 26.76
CA ALA A 92 28.53 14.56 27.38
C ALA A 92 28.42 13.45 26.34
N LYS A 93 28.85 12.23 26.68
CA LYS A 93 28.64 11.02 25.87
C LYS A 93 27.59 10.14 26.55
N THR A 94 26.76 9.45 25.79
CA THR A 94 25.91 8.37 26.33
C THR A 94 26.77 7.29 26.98
N ASN A 95 26.25 6.68 28.06
CA ASN A 95 26.96 5.61 28.78
C ASN A 95 26.82 4.24 28.11
N ALA A 96 25.85 4.11 27.20
CA ALA A 96 25.60 2.92 26.41
C ALA A 96 25.09 3.33 25.02
N PRO A 97 25.28 2.48 23.99
CA PRO A 97 24.68 2.67 22.67
C PRO A 97 23.18 2.96 22.77
N LEU A 98 22.72 3.96 22.02
CA LEU A 98 21.28 4.17 21.89
C LEU A 98 20.69 3.14 20.93
N VAL A 99 19.44 2.76 21.18
CA VAL A 99 18.64 2.03 20.20
C VAL A 99 18.56 2.88 18.92
N PRO A 100 18.70 2.30 17.72
CA PRO A 100 18.44 3.03 16.49
C PRO A 100 17.04 3.67 16.49
N GLY A 101 16.87 4.76 15.75
CA GLY A 101 15.62 5.50 15.69
C GLY A 101 15.69 6.89 16.30
N PHE A 102 14.52 7.39 16.69
CA PHE A 102 14.35 8.77 17.14
C PHE A 102 14.13 8.84 18.64
N HIS A 103 14.87 9.73 19.30
CA HIS A 103 14.81 9.97 20.74
C HIS A 103 14.60 11.45 21.04
N TYR A 104 13.59 11.77 21.86
CA TYR A 104 13.48 13.12 22.42
C TYR A 104 14.58 13.35 23.46
N TYR A 105 15.14 14.55 23.51
CA TYR A 105 16.07 14.95 24.55
C TYR A 105 16.02 16.45 24.84
N TRP A 106 16.63 16.86 25.95
CA TRP A 106 16.78 18.27 26.32
C TRP A 106 18.02 18.48 27.18
N LEU A 107 18.38 19.74 27.37
CA LEU A 107 19.44 20.15 28.29
C LEU A 107 18.83 20.64 29.60
N VAL A 108 19.57 20.48 30.69
CA VAL A 108 19.32 21.12 31.97
C VAL A 108 20.54 21.98 32.31
N ILE A 109 20.40 23.29 32.16
CA ILE A 109 21.47 24.27 32.43
C ILE A 109 21.10 24.98 33.73
N ASP A 110 21.91 24.80 34.78
CA ASP A 110 21.70 25.37 36.12
C ASP A 110 20.27 25.15 36.66
N GLY A 111 19.72 23.96 36.40
CA GLY A 111 18.37 23.56 36.84
C GLY A 111 17.24 23.93 35.87
N VAL A 112 17.52 24.70 34.82
CA VAL A 112 16.52 25.10 33.81
C VAL A 112 16.54 24.16 32.62
N GLN A 113 15.39 23.60 32.27
CA GLN A 113 15.24 22.78 31.08
C GLN A 113 15.16 23.65 29.82
N VAL A 114 16.03 23.40 28.84
CA VAL A 114 16.06 24.08 27.54
C VAL A 114 16.25 23.09 26.39
N ASN A 115 15.81 23.48 25.20
CA ASN A 115 16.11 22.71 23.98
C ASN A 115 17.56 22.95 23.57
N ASP A 116 18.14 21.92 22.93
CA ASP A 116 19.46 22.00 22.32
C ASP A 116 19.42 22.94 21.10
N PRO A 117 20.18 24.05 21.08
CA PRO A 117 20.23 24.94 19.92
C PRO A 117 20.88 24.30 18.68
N GLY A 118 21.57 23.15 18.82
CA GLY A 118 22.13 22.38 17.71
C GLY A 118 21.15 21.44 17.01
N SER A 119 19.98 21.20 17.60
CA SER A 119 18.96 20.27 17.10
C SER A 119 17.74 21.00 16.56
N GLU A 120 17.13 20.45 15.51
CA GLU A 120 15.74 20.76 15.16
C GLU A 120 14.82 20.43 16.35
N THR A 121 13.63 21.03 16.38
CA THR A 121 12.64 20.78 17.43
C THR A 121 11.44 20.02 16.91
N PHE A 122 10.93 19.11 17.74
CA PHE A 122 9.83 18.20 17.45
C PHE A 122 8.79 18.33 18.55
N TYR A 123 7.50 18.38 18.19
CA TYR A 123 6.46 18.46 19.20
C TYR A 123 6.23 17.09 19.83
N GLY A 124 6.54 16.98 21.12
CA GLY A 124 6.47 15.77 21.91
C GLY A 124 6.72 16.09 23.38
N THR A 125 6.42 15.18 24.31
CA THR A 125 6.54 15.46 25.76
C THR A 125 5.70 16.67 26.25
N GLY A 126 4.70 17.08 25.46
CA GLY A 126 3.79 18.20 25.74
C GLY A 126 4.29 19.57 25.28
N LYS A 127 5.39 19.65 24.52
CA LYS A 127 5.97 20.91 24.02
C LYS A 127 6.88 20.68 22.81
N GLN A 128 7.46 21.74 22.26
CA GLN A 128 8.59 21.60 21.34
C GLN A 128 9.83 21.13 22.10
N THR A 129 10.41 20.01 21.70
CA THR A 129 11.55 19.36 22.35
C THR A 129 12.61 18.96 21.31
N SER A 130 13.89 19.01 21.66
CA SER A 130 14.96 18.53 20.75
C SER A 130 14.83 17.04 20.49
N GLY A 131 15.38 16.59 19.36
CA GLY A 131 15.27 15.20 18.92
C GLY A 131 16.56 14.74 18.27
N ILE A 132 16.94 13.49 18.51
CA ILE A 132 18.09 12.88 17.85
C ILE A 132 17.70 11.64 17.05
N GLU A 133 18.16 11.60 15.80
CA GLU A 133 18.02 10.44 14.92
C GLU A 133 19.32 9.61 14.92
N VAL A 134 19.22 8.39 15.44
CA VAL A 134 20.28 7.36 15.44
C VAL A 134 20.01 6.42 14.25
N PRO A 135 20.92 6.30 13.28
CA PRO A 135 20.68 5.49 12.08
C PRO A 135 20.62 3.99 12.41
N GLU A 136 19.74 3.28 11.71
CA GLU A 136 19.71 1.82 11.72
C GLU A 136 20.45 1.29 10.49
N LYS A 137 21.46 0.44 10.70
CA LYS A 137 22.31 -0.05 9.61
C LYS A 137 21.51 -0.91 8.64
N GLY A 138 21.57 -0.57 7.35
CA GLY A 138 20.92 -1.32 6.28
C GLY A 138 19.40 -1.14 6.20
N VAL A 139 18.85 -0.15 6.91
CA VAL A 139 17.41 0.14 6.93
C VAL A 139 17.15 1.47 6.26
N ASP A 140 16.29 1.46 5.24
CA ASP A 140 16.01 2.63 4.40
C ASP A 140 14.53 2.88 4.14
N TYR A 141 13.61 2.05 4.68
CA TYR A 141 12.17 2.12 4.34
C TYR A 141 11.49 3.44 4.75
N TYR A 142 12.06 4.20 5.69
CA TYR A 142 11.60 5.52 6.12
C TYR A 142 12.49 6.67 5.63
N LEU A 143 13.54 6.37 4.86
CA LEU A 143 14.40 7.38 4.25
C LEU A 143 13.80 7.85 2.92
N PRO A 144 14.04 9.11 2.51
CA PRO A 144 13.69 9.55 1.16
C PRO A 144 14.48 8.72 0.14
N LYS A 145 13.80 8.27 -0.92
CA LYS A 145 14.37 7.53 -2.05
C LYS A 145 13.99 8.23 -3.35
N ASP A 146 14.63 7.89 -4.45
CA ASP A 146 14.25 8.36 -5.79
C ASP A 146 12.97 7.63 -6.27
N VAL A 147 11.83 8.03 -5.71
CA VAL A 147 10.50 7.47 -5.99
C VAL A 147 9.49 8.61 -6.12
N PRO A 148 8.32 8.40 -6.76
CA PRO A 148 7.25 9.38 -6.72
C PRO A 148 6.85 9.70 -5.28
N HIS A 149 6.79 10.98 -4.95
CA HIS A 149 6.49 11.46 -3.61
C HIS A 149 5.05 11.99 -3.51
N GLY A 150 4.35 11.59 -2.46
CA GLY A 150 3.08 12.18 -2.09
C GLY A 150 3.27 13.56 -1.43
N GLU A 151 2.17 14.27 -1.24
CA GLU A 151 2.18 15.56 -0.56
C GLU A 151 1.63 15.45 0.85
N VAL A 152 2.28 16.10 1.81
CA VAL A 152 1.73 16.31 3.16
C VAL A 152 1.16 17.73 3.22
N ARG A 153 -0.17 17.83 3.23
CA ARG A 153 -0.91 19.08 3.17
C ARG A 153 -1.39 19.49 4.55
N GLU A 154 -1.00 20.68 5.00
CA GLU A 154 -1.59 21.32 6.19
C GLU A 154 -3.00 21.83 5.84
N ARG A 155 -3.97 21.56 6.72
CA ARG A 155 -5.33 22.09 6.57
C ARG A 155 -5.89 22.53 7.90
N VAL A 156 -6.56 23.67 7.89
CA VAL A 156 -7.35 24.19 9.01
C VAL A 156 -8.83 24.02 8.70
N TYR A 157 -9.60 23.53 9.67
CA TYR A 157 -11.06 23.40 9.57
C TYR A 157 -11.73 23.81 10.88
N PHE A 158 -12.96 24.28 10.81
CA PHE A 158 -13.74 24.63 12.00
C PHE A 158 -14.52 23.40 12.48
N SER A 159 -14.29 22.96 13.73
CA SER A 159 -15.03 21.87 14.34
C SER A 159 -16.21 22.43 15.13
N LYS A 160 -17.43 22.01 14.77
CA LYS A 160 -18.64 22.43 15.50
C LYS A 160 -18.72 21.77 16.87
N THR A 161 -18.15 20.56 16.99
CA THR A 161 -18.08 19.82 18.26
C THR A 161 -17.29 20.58 19.32
N THR A 162 -16.14 21.13 18.92
CA THR A 162 -15.25 21.86 19.83
C THR A 162 -15.53 23.37 19.86
N ASN A 163 -16.20 23.89 18.83
CA ASN A 163 -16.38 25.32 18.57
C ASN A 163 -15.04 26.07 18.43
N GLU A 164 -14.05 25.40 17.85
CA GLU A 164 -12.69 25.90 17.68
C GLU A 164 -12.17 25.55 16.28
N TRP A 165 -11.20 26.35 15.79
CA TRP A 165 -10.43 26.01 14.61
C TRP A 165 -9.41 24.94 14.96
N ARG A 166 -9.39 23.86 14.17
CA ARG A 166 -8.49 22.72 14.34
C ARG A 166 -7.60 22.59 13.11
N ARG A 167 -6.38 22.09 13.31
CA ARG A 167 -5.42 21.82 12.25
C ARG A 167 -5.21 20.31 12.10
N ILE A 168 -5.08 19.88 10.86
CA ILE A 168 -4.72 18.52 10.48
C ILE A 168 -3.62 18.54 9.43
N PHE A 169 -2.94 17.40 9.30
CA PHE A 169 -2.13 17.09 8.13
C PHE A 169 -2.80 15.97 7.32
N VAL A 170 -2.78 16.11 6.00
CA VAL A 170 -3.31 15.11 5.07
C VAL A 170 -2.22 14.72 4.08
N TYR A 171 -1.78 13.48 4.14
CA TYR A 171 -0.98 12.89 3.08
C TYR A 171 -1.88 12.51 1.90
N THR A 172 -1.53 12.96 0.71
CA THR A 172 -2.12 12.50 -0.55
C THR A 172 -1.07 11.72 -1.35
N PRO A 173 -1.41 10.54 -1.93
CA PRO A 173 -0.44 9.69 -2.61
C PRO A 173 0.14 10.36 -3.86
N PRO A 174 1.29 9.88 -4.39
CA PRO A 174 2.03 10.58 -5.44
C PRO A 174 1.23 10.89 -6.71
N ASP A 175 0.24 10.05 -7.02
CA ASP A 175 -0.58 10.21 -8.22
C ASP A 175 -1.82 11.09 -8.00
N TYR A 176 -2.05 11.61 -6.79
CA TYR A 176 -3.32 12.24 -6.40
C TYR A 176 -3.74 13.35 -7.36
N ASP A 177 -2.88 14.34 -7.65
CA ASP A 177 -3.24 15.49 -8.49
C ASP A 177 -3.29 15.17 -9.98
N THR A 178 -2.55 14.14 -10.43
CA THR A 178 -2.56 13.67 -11.82
C THR A 178 -3.75 12.76 -12.13
N SER A 179 -4.15 11.92 -11.17
CA SER A 179 -5.25 10.98 -11.26
C SER A 179 -6.57 11.63 -10.82
N ARG A 180 -7.02 12.64 -11.59
CA ARG A 180 -8.11 13.55 -11.21
C ARG A 180 -9.46 12.89 -10.93
N GLU A 181 -9.73 11.72 -11.50
CA GLU A 181 -10.97 10.97 -11.30
C GLU A 181 -10.84 9.86 -10.24
N THR A 182 -9.63 9.56 -9.78
CA THR A 182 -9.37 8.50 -8.80
C THR A 182 -9.80 8.95 -7.42
N ARG A 183 -10.51 8.07 -6.72
CA ARG A 183 -10.85 8.18 -5.31
C ARG A 183 -10.06 7.18 -4.50
N TYR A 184 -9.64 7.58 -3.32
CA TYR A 184 -8.69 6.83 -2.50
C TYR A 184 -9.32 6.41 -1.17
N PRO A 185 -8.95 5.24 -0.61
CA PRO A 185 -9.28 4.91 0.76
C PRO A 185 -8.54 5.84 1.73
N VAL A 186 -8.98 5.89 2.99
CA VAL A 186 -8.46 6.81 4.00
C VAL A 186 -8.05 6.06 5.26
N LEU A 187 -6.80 6.23 5.65
CA LEU A 187 -6.30 5.88 6.98
C LEU A 187 -6.33 7.13 7.87
N TYR A 188 -7.04 7.07 8.99
CA TYR A 188 -6.93 8.08 10.04
C TYR A 188 -5.88 7.62 11.05
N LEU A 189 -4.83 8.42 11.26
CA LEU A 189 -3.63 7.99 11.98
C LEU A 189 -3.31 8.93 13.16
N GLN A 190 -3.57 8.47 14.39
CA GLN A 190 -3.46 9.25 15.61
C GLN A 190 -2.10 9.13 16.31
N HIS A 191 -1.65 10.25 16.89
CA HIS A 191 -0.42 10.35 17.69
C HIS A 191 -0.64 9.94 19.16
N GLY A 192 0.43 9.96 19.96
CA GLY A 192 0.42 9.59 21.37
C GLY A 192 0.20 10.76 22.33
N GLY A 193 0.32 10.45 23.63
CA GLY A 193 0.23 11.46 24.67
C GLY A 193 1.41 12.43 24.65
N GLY A 194 1.15 13.74 24.77
CA GLY A 194 2.17 14.78 24.74
C GLY A 194 2.62 15.17 23.32
N GLU A 195 1.95 14.66 22.29
CA GLU A 195 2.26 14.92 20.89
C GLU A 195 1.11 15.69 20.22
N ASP A 196 1.21 15.92 18.91
CA ASP A 196 0.18 16.56 18.11
C ASP A 196 0.16 16.03 16.66
N GLU A 197 -0.66 16.65 15.81
CA GLU A 197 -0.85 16.28 14.41
C GLU A 197 0.45 16.32 13.56
N ARG A 198 1.54 16.91 14.07
CA ARG A 198 2.85 16.95 13.40
C ARG A 198 3.70 15.71 13.65
N GLY A 199 3.35 14.88 14.63
CA GLY A 199 4.17 13.74 15.04
C GLY A 199 4.46 12.77 13.88
N TRP A 200 3.40 12.24 13.26
CA TRP A 200 3.50 11.29 12.15
C TRP A 200 4.25 11.79 10.91
N PRO A 201 3.99 13.00 10.37
CA PRO A 201 4.71 13.49 9.20
C PRO A 201 6.18 13.83 9.48
N ILE A 202 6.53 14.27 10.70
CA ILE A 202 7.89 14.71 11.02
C ILE A 202 8.70 13.55 11.62
N GLN A 203 8.62 13.31 12.93
CA GLN A 203 9.41 12.27 13.58
C GLN A 203 8.89 10.84 13.29
N GLY A 204 7.65 10.70 12.82
CA GLY A 204 7.12 9.43 12.31
C GLY A 204 7.53 9.10 10.88
N LYS A 205 8.08 10.06 10.12
CA LYS A 205 8.52 9.88 8.71
C LYS A 205 7.48 9.20 7.83
N MET A 206 6.18 9.40 8.12
CA MET A 206 5.11 8.60 7.53
C MET A 206 5.03 8.77 6.01
N ALA A 207 5.34 9.96 5.47
CA ALA A 207 5.26 10.21 4.04
C ALA A 207 6.27 9.34 3.28
N ASN A 208 7.53 9.32 3.74
CA ASN A 208 8.56 8.45 3.15
C ASN A 208 8.19 6.97 3.24
N ILE A 209 7.64 6.53 4.38
CA ILE A 209 7.18 5.15 4.56
C ILE A 209 6.09 4.83 3.53
N MET A 210 5.08 5.70 3.39
CA MET A 210 3.99 5.50 2.44
C MET A 210 4.48 5.56 0.99
N ASP A 211 5.31 6.53 0.62
CA ASP A 211 5.88 6.68 -0.71
C ASP A 211 6.67 5.43 -1.12
N ASN A 212 7.57 4.97 -0.25
CA ASN A 212 8.37 3.77 -0.49
C ASN A 212 7.47 2.53 -0.61
N LEU A 213 6.49 2.35 0.28
CA LEU A 213 5.56 1.22 0.21
C LEU A 213 4.67 1.26 -1.04
N ILE A 214 4.26 2.45 -1.49
CA ILE A 214 3.44 2.63 -2.70
C ILE A 214 4.28 2.38 -3.95
N ALA A 215 5.50 2.93 -4.01
CA ALA A 215 6.44 2.71 -5.11
C ALA A 215 6.84 1.24 -5.24
N GLU A 216 7.06 0.56 -4.11
CA GLU A 216 7.31 -0.89 -4.03
C GLU A 216 6.05 -1.74 -4.23
N LYS A 217 4.87 -1.11 -4.42
CA LYS A 217 3.55 -1.74 -4.59
C LYS A 217 3.13 -2.65 -3.43
N LYS A 218 3.69 -2.43 -2.25
CA LYS A 218 3.36 -3.16 -1.01
C LYS A 218 2.11 -2.60 -0.34
N SER A 219 1.85 -1.30 -0.48
CA SER A 219 0.65 -0.64 0.02
C SER A 219 -0.15 0.01 -1.12
N LYS A 220 -1.48 0.03 -0.98
CA LYS A 220 -2.36 0.76 -1.92
C LYS A 220 -2.15 2.27 -1.75
N PRO A 221 -2.18 3.06 -2.83
CA PRO A 221 -2.33 4.51 -2.72
C PRO A 221 -3.54 4.83 -1.83
N MET A 222 -3.32 5.63 -0.79
CA MET A 222 -4.35 6.01 0.18
C MET A 222 -4.09 7.42 0.69
N LEU A 223 -5.14 8.10 1.15
CA LEU A 223 -4.96 9.27 1.99
C LEU A 223 -4.60 8.81 3.41
N VAL A 224 -3.75 9.59 4.08
CA VAL A 224 -3.56 9.47 5.52
C VAL A 224 -3.88 10.79 6.19
N VAL A 225 -4.85 10.79 7.11
CA VAL A 225 -5.31 11.97 7.83
C VAL A 225 -4.78 11.90 9.26
N MET A 226 -4.04 12.93 9.66
CA MET A 226 -3.37 13.03 10.97
C MET A 226 -3.99 14.21 11.71
N GLU A 227 -4.74 13.92 12.77
CA GLU A 227 -5.53 14.88 13.53
C GLU A 227 -4.96 15.08 14.95
N GLN A 228 -5.26 16.23 15.54
CA GLN A 228 -4.96 16.57 16.91
C GLN A 228 -5.79 15.76 17.93
N GLY A 229 -5.25 14.67 18.47
CA GLY A 229 -5.97 13.76 19.39
C GLY A 229 -6.50 14.37 20.70
N TYR A 230 -6.22 15.63 21.01
CA TYR A 230 -6.81 16.38 22.12
C TYR A 230 -8.08 17.14 21.68
N ALA A 231 -9.24 16.72 22.19
CA ALA A 231 -10.53 17.37 21.95
C ALA A 231 -11.32 17.61 23.24
N ARG A 232 -12.13 18.67 23.24
CA ARG A 232 -13.04 19.07 24.32
C ARG A 232 -14.32 19.61 23.70
N LYS A 233 -15.50 19.26 24.21
CA LYS A 233 -16.77 19.77 23.64
C LYS A 233 -16.94 21.25 23.96
N ALA A 234 -17.66 21.97 23.11
CA ALA A 234 -17.95 23.39 23.31
C ALA A 234 -18.60 23.65 24.69
N GLY A 235 -18.14 24.69 25.39
CA GLY A 235 -18.69 25.08 26.70
C GLY A 235 -18.26 24.21 27.88
N GLU A 236 -17.52 23.13 27.65
CA GLU A 236 -17.00 22.29 28.72
C GLU A 236 -15.92 23.01 29.54
N PRO A 237 -15.98 23.06 30.87
CA PRO A 237 -14.92 23.66 31.67
C PRO A 237 -13.60 22.92 31.44
N GLN A 238 -12.50 23.67 31.38
CA GLN A 238 -11.16 23.10 31.40
C GLN A 238 -11.04 22.25 32.68
N ALA A 239 -10.59 21.00 32.53
CA ALA A 239 -10.43 20.14 33.69
C ALA A 239 -9.46 20.81 34.69
N PRO A 240 -9.73 20.72 36.01
CA PRO A 240 -8.78 21.19 37.02
C PRO A 240 -7.42 20.49 36.83
N GLN A 241 -6.34 21.11 37.30
CA GLN A 241 -5.01 20.48 37.28
C GLN A 241 -5.08 19.10 37.92
N GLY A 242 -4.84 18.06 37.12
CA GLY A 242 -5.04 16.66 37.50
C GLY A 242 -4.81 15.74 36.30
N PRO A 243 -4.82 14.42 36.50
CA PRO A 243 -4.62 13.46 35.43
C PRO A 243 -5.71 13.63 34.34
N PRO A 244 -5.36 13.48 33.06
CA PRO A 244 -6.31 13.67 31.96
C PRO A 244 -7.51 12.72 32.10
N ASN A 245 -8.72 13.26 32.00
CA ASN A 245 -9.94 12.46 31.92
C ASN A 245 -10.06 11.89 30.50
N PHE A 246 -9.46 10.73 30.28
CA PHE A 246 -9.42 10.05 28.97
C PHE A 246 -10.82 9.79 28.41
N SER A 247 -11.79 9.39 29.25
CA SER A 247 -13.16 9.11 28.80
C SER A 247 -13.82 10.35 28.17
N ARG A 248 -13.75 11.50 28.86
CA ARG A 248 -14.30 12.76 28.37
C ARG A 248 -13.61 13.20 27.08
N MET A 249 -12.28 13.15 27.06
CA MET A 249 -11.47 13.55 25.92
C MET A 249 -11.72 12.68 24.68
N PHE A 250 -11.80 11.35 24.87
CA PHE A 250 -12.05 10.41 23.78
C PHE A 250 -13.49 10.53 23.26
N SER A 251 -14.48 10.82 24.11
CA SER A 251 -15.85 11.12 23.67
C SER A 251 -15.95 12.42 22.87
N ALA A 252 -15.20 13.46 23.24
CA ALA A 252 -15.14 14.68 22.44
C ALA A 252 -14.49 14.42 21.07
N LEU A 253 -13.39 13.64 21.06
CA LEU A 253 -12.69 13.29 19.83
C LEU A 253 -13.55 12.41 18.91
N ASP A 254 -14.29 11.47 19.47
CA ASP A 254 -15.27 10.65 18.76
C ASP A 254 -16.28 11.52 17.97
N GLU A 255 -16.87 12.51 18.62
CA GLU A 255 -17.76 13.46 17.94
C GLU A 255 -17.04 14.32 16.90
N VAL A 256 -15.79 14.74 17.16
CA VAL A 256 -14.97 15.41 16.15
C VAL A 256 -14.80 14.53 14.92
N PHE A 257 -14.49 13.24 15.10
CA PHE A 257 -14.32 12.30 13.99
C PHE A 257 -15.61 12.11 13.20
N THR A 258 -16.70 11.77 13.89
CA THR A 258 -17.95 11.35 13.28
C THR A 258 -18.78 12.51 12.72
N LYS A 259 -18.73 13.69 13.35
CA LYS A 259 -19.58 14.83 12.98
C LYS A 259 -18.85 15.91 12.19
N ASP A 260 -17.54 16.08 12.38
CA ASP A 260 -16.79 17.17 11.77
C ASP A 260 -15.74 16.68 10.74
N LEU A 261 -14.78 15.86 11.18
CA LEU A 261 -13.59 15.50 10.42
C LEU A 261 -13.89 14.60 9.22
N ILE A 262 -14.54 13.45 9.42
CA ILE A 262 -14.83 12.51 8.32
C ILE A 262 -15.70 13.18 7.25
N PRO A 263 -16.82 13.87 7.59
CA PRO A 263 -17.61 14.60 6.59
C PRO A 263 -16.80 15.68 5.85
N MET A 264 -15.91 16.39 6.54
CA MET A 264 -15.05 17.41 5.91
C MET A 264 -14.03 16.78 4.95
N ILE A 265 -13.39 15.68 5.34
CA ILE A 265 -12.46 14.94 4.49
C ILE A 265 -13.16 14.42 3.24
N ASP A 266 -14.31 13.76 3.39
CA ASP A 266 -15.04 13.14 2.28
C ASP A 266 -15.66 14.14 1.30
N SER A 267 -15.95 15.37 1.76
CA SER A 267 -16.45 16.46 0.89
C SER A 267 -15.33 17.27 0.23
N THR A 268 -14.13 17.28 0.80
CA THR A 268 -13.00 18.07 0.29
C THR A 268 -12.08 17.26 -0.61
N TYR A 269 -11.79 16.02 -0.23
CA TYR A 269 -10.83 15.17 -0.91
C TYR A 269 -11.57 14.07 -1.70
N ARG A 270 -10.92 13.56 -2.75
CA ARG A 270 -11.42 12.41 -3.52
C ARG A 270 -11.28 11.12 -2.71
N THR A 271 -12.21 10.87 -1.79
CA THR A 271 -12.21 9.66 -0.95
C THR A 271 -13.23 8.62 -1.42
N LEU A 272 -12.96 7.36 -1.08
CA LEU A 272 -13.93 6.26 -1.04
C LEU A 272 -14.59 6.26 0.34
N THR A 273 -15.90 6.46 0.41
CA THR A 273 -16.59 6.80 1.66
C THR A 273 -17.18 5.60 2.42
N ASN A 274 -17.14 4.40 1.84
CA ASN A 274 -17.58 3.17 2.50
C ASN A 274 -16.61 2.74 3.62
N ARG A 275 -17.10 1.98 4.60
CA ARG A 275 -16.32 1.56 5.77
C ARG A 275 -15.14 0.65 5.42
N GLU A 276 -15.26 -0.17 4.37
CA GLU A 276 -14.19 -1.05 3.90
C GLU A 276 -12.99 -0.25 3.35
N SER A 277 -13.21 1.01 2.99
CA SER A 277 -12.20 1.96 2.52
C SER A 277 -11.75 2.93 3.61
N ARG A 278 -12.14 2.70 4.87
CA ARG A 278 -11.80 3.55 6.01
C ARG A 278 -11.16 2.75 7.14
N ALA A 279 -9.95 3.15 7.48
CA ALA A 279 -9.17 2.57 8.57
C ALA A 279 -8.86 3.63 9.63
N MET A 280 -8.69 3.20 10.87
CA MET A 280 -8.15 4.04 11.94
C MET A 280 -6.99 3.31 12.60
N ALA A 281 -5.90 4.01 12.86
CA ALA A 281 -4.80 3.50 13.65
C ALA A 281 -4.21 4.60 14.54
N GLY A 282 -3.46 4.21 15.55
CA GLY A 282 -2.75 5.19 16.36
C GLY A 282 -1.80 4.58 17.35
N LEU A 283 -0.90 5.42 17.87
CA LEU A 283 0.13 5.01 18.81
C LEU A 283 -0.22 5.40 20.26
N SER A 284 0.10 4.55 21.23
CA SER A 284 -0.08 4.82 22.67
C SER A 284 -1.51 5.29 23.00
N MET A 285 -1.67 6.55 23.44
CA MET A 285 -2.96 7.22 23.60
C MET A 285 -3.84 7.13 22.34
N GLY A 286 -3.28 7.39 21.16
CA GLY A 286 -3.95 7.26 19.87
C GLY A 286 -4.37 5.82 19.55
N GLY A 287 -3.65 4.83 20.05
CA GLY A 287 -4.04 3.41 19.94
C GLY A 287 -5.28 3.11 20.78
N MET A 288 -5.34 3.64 22.01
CA MET A 288 -6.54 3.55 22.85
C MET A 288 -7.73 4.29 22.22
N GLN A 289 -7.50 5.50 21.68
CA GLN A 289 -8.52 6.26 20.93
C GLN A 289 -9.06 5.48 19.74
N THR A 290 -8.17 4.86 18.97
CA THR A 290 -8.52 4.05 17.80
C THR A 290 -9.48 2.93 18.17
N PHE A 291 -9.18 2.17 19.23
CA PHE A 291 -10.07 1.08 19.65
C PHE A 291 -11.37 1.60 20.26
N GLN A 292 -11.35 2.67 21.05
CA GLN A 292 -12.58 3.23 21.62
C GLN A 292 -13.52 3.76 20.52
N ILE A 293 -13.03 4.60 19.62
CA ILE A 293 -13.83 5.21 18.54
C ILE A 293 -14.18 4.16 17.49
N GLY A 294 -13.19 3.41 17.03
CA GLY A 294 -13.37 2.43 15.95
C GLY A 294 -14.32 1.29 16.29
N LEU A 295 -14.31 0.79 17.54
CA LEU A 295 -15.24 -0.25 17.99
C LEU A 295 -16.65 0.29 18.25
N ALA A 296 -16.78 1.55 18.68
CA ALA A 296 -18.07 2.22 18.77
C ALA A 296 -18.71 2.47 17.40
N HIS A 297 -17.86 2.71 16.38
CA HIS A 297 -18.26 3.10 15.02
C HIS A 297 -17.85 2.08 13.95
N THR A 298 -18.14 0.80 14.20
CA THR A 298 -17.82 -0.28 13.25
C THR A 298 -18.62 -0.20 11.95
N GLU A 299 -19.65 0.64 11.87
CA GLU A 299 -20.33 1.05 10.64
C GLU A 299 -19.53 2.05 9.79
N LEU A 300 -18.57 2.77 10.38
CA LEU A 300 -17.68 3.72 9.70
C LEU A 300 -16.31 3.13 9.38
N PHE A 301 -15.81 2.23 10.23
CA PHE A 301 -14.47 1.64 10.11
C PHE A 301 -14.53 0.13 9.93
N ALA A 302 -13.67 -0.37 9.05
CA ALA A 302 -13.50 -1.80 8.85
C ALA A 302 -12.11 -2.31 9.24
N SER A 303 -11.15 -1.43 9.49
CA SER A 303 -9.77 -1.79 9.86
C SER A 303 -9.27 -0.92 11.00
N LEU A 304 -8.77 -1.55 12.07
CA LEU A 304 -8.26 -0.88 13.27
C LEU A 304 -6.83 -1.33 13.60
N GLY A 305 -5.95 -0.39 13.94
CA GLY A 305 -4.56 -0.67 14.31
C GLY A 305 -4.12 0.04 15.60
N GLY A 306 -3.68 -0.70 16.62
CA GLY A 306 -3.11 -0.12 17.84
C GLY A 306 -1.61 -0.34 17.93
N PHE A 307 -0.82 0.73 17.98
CA PHE A 307 0.64 0.66 18.09
C PHE A 307 1.05 1.04 19.51
N SER A 308 1.56 0.11 20.30
CA SER A 308 1.88 0.33 21.72
C SER A 308 0.68 0.85 22.53
N GLY A 309 -0.53 0.49 22.12
CA GLY A 309 -1.80 0.89 22.75
C GLY A 309 -2.92 -0.04 22.32
N GLY A 310 -3.51 -0.77 23.27
CA GLY A 310 -4.58 -1.74 23.04
C GLY A 310 -5.95 -1.26 23.54
N GLY A 311 -7.02 -1.99 23.18
CA GLY A 311 -8.38 -1.72 23.66
C GLY A 311 -8.59 -2.02 25.15
N GLY A 312 -7.66 -2.75 25.79
CA GLY A 312 -7.74 -3.17 27.19
C GLY A 312 -7.49 -2.11 28.27
N GLY A 313 -7.02 -0.91 27.90
CA GLY A 313 -6.62 0.12 28.86
C GLY A 313 -5.35 -0.24 29.67
N PHE A 314 -5.06 0.56 30.71
CA PHE A 314 -3.87 0.37 31.56
C PHE A 314 -4.14 -0.64 32.70
N GLY A 315 -4.04 -1.93 32.39
CA GLY A 315 -3.86 -2.98 33.39
C GLY A 315 -5.12 -3.75 33.81
N GLY A 316 -5.00 -5.08 33.84
CA GLY A 316 -6.02 -6.03 34.27
C GLY A 316 -6.57 -6.90 33.13
N PRO A 317 -7.06 -8.12 33.42
CA PRO A 317 -7.72 -8.95 32.43
C PRO A 317 -8.97 -8.24 31.86
N ILE A 318 -9.06 -8.13 30.54
CA ILE A 318 -10.22 -7.57 29.85
C ILE A 318 -11.30 -8.63 29.64
N ASP A 319 -12.56 -8.28 29.89
CA ASP A 319 -13.70 -9.06 29.45
C ASP A 319 -14.23 -8.49 28.12
N LEU A 320 -13.92 -9.16 27.01
CA LEU A 320 -14.33 -8.73 25.67
C LEU A 320 -15.86 -8.73 25.46
N LYS A 321 -16.63 -9.40 26.34
CA LYS A 321 -18.10 -9.37 26.27
C LYS A 321 -18.70 -8.05 26.74
N THR A 322 -18.02 -7.36 27.64
CA THR A 322 -18.51 -6.11 28.25
C THR A 322 -17.67 -4.91 27.83
N ALA A 323 -16.40 -5.11 27.49
CA ALA A 323 -15.52 -4.07 26.97
C ALA A 323 -16.07 -3.45 25.67
N HIS A 324 -15.81 -2.16 25.48
CA HIS A 324 -16.25 -1.39 24.32
C HIS A 324 -17.75 -1.56 24.03
N ASN A 325 -18.58 -1.50 25.09
CA ASN A 325 -20.03 -1.69 25.03
C ASN A 325 -20.46 -3.00 24.35
N GLY A 326 -19.66 -4.06 24.52
CA GLY A 326 -19.94 -5.37 23.96
C GLY A 326 -19.74 -5.48 22.44
N ALA A 327 -18.97 -4.57 21.83
CA ALA A 327 -18.69 -4.61 20.39
C ALA A 327 -18.11 -5.97 19.92
N MET A 328 -17.42 -6.70 20.81
CA MET A 328 -16.83 -8.01 20.56
C MET A 328 -17.51 -9.15 21.34
N ALA A 329 -18.73 -8.92 21.87
CA ALA A 329 -19.46 -9.93 22.64
C ALA A 329 -19.85 -11.16 21.82
N ASP A 330 -20.03 -11.00 20.51
CA ASP A 330 -20.15 -12.07 19.52
C ASP A 330 -18.91 -12.07 18.60
N PRO A 331 -17.91 -12.92 18.89
CA PRO A 331 -16.68 -12.98 18.09
C PRO A 331 -16.90 -13.38 16.63
N GLU A 332 -17.91 -14.21 16.34
CA GLU A 332 -18.16 -14.66 14.97
C GLU A 332 -18.76 -13.51 14.15
N ALA A 333 -19.75 -12.80 14.69
CA ALA A 333 -20.32 -11.62 14.05
C ALA A 333 -19.28 -10.51 13.90
N PHE A 334 -18.46 -10.29 14.92
CA PHE A 334 -17.39 -9.29 14.88
C PHE A 334 -16.36 -9.62 13.78
N ASN A 335 -15.92 -10.87 13.69
CA ASN A 335 -14.96 -11.32 12.68
C ASN A 335 -15.47 -11.19 11.25
N LYS A 336 -16.79 -11.33 11.02
CA LYS A 336 -17.43 -11.09 9.72
C LYS A 336 -17.49 -9.59 9.40
N LYS A 337 -17.69 -8.74 10.42
CA LYS A 337 -17.82 -7.29 10.29
C LYS A 337 -16.48 -6.60 10.05
N MET A 338 -15.44 -6.96 10.80
CA MET A 338 -14.13 -6.33 10.74
C MET A 338 -13.22 -7.01 9.72
N LYS A 339 -12.52 -6.20 8.93
CA LYS A 339 -11.54 -6.64 7.91
C LYS A 339 -10.16 -6.84 8.50
N LEU A 340 -9.78 -5.97 9.44
CA LEU A 340 -8.50 -6.05 10.13
C LEU A 340 -8.64 -5.48 11.54
N VAL A 341 -8.16 -6.25 12.52
CA VAL A 341 -7.73 -5.73 13.82
C VAL A 341 -6.25 -6.04 13.92
N TRP A 342 -5.43 -5.08 14.31
CA TRP A 342 -3.98 -5.24 14.32
C TRP A 342 -3.37 -4.57 15.55
N LEU A 343 -2.40 -5.25 16.15
CA LEU A 343 -1.69 -4.81 17.34
C LEU A 343 -0.19 -4.86 17.10
N GLY A 344 0.52 -3.80 17.47
CA GLY A 344 1.97 -3.72 17.43
C GLY A 344 2.53 -3.26 18.76
N ILE A 345 3.70 -3.75 19.17
CA ILE A 345 4.39 -3.29 20.39
C ILE A 345 5.92 -3.46 20.28
N GLY A 346 6.71 -2.68 21.02
CA GLY A 346 8.16 -2.90 21.12
C GLY A 346 8.51 -3.99 22.14
N THR A 347 9.51 -4.83 21.86
CA THR A 347 9.92 -5.90 22.81
C THR A 347 10.62 -5.37 24.05
N ALA A 348 11.09 -4.11 24.05
CA ALA A 348 11.76 -3.46 25.17
C ALA A 348 10.87 -2.37 25.82
N GLU A 349 9.56 -2.41 25.61
CA GLU A 349 8.64 -1.50 26.28
C GLU A 349 8.56 -1.74 27.79
N PRO A 350 8.19 -0.70 28.58
CA PRO A 350 7.95 -0.87 30.01
C PRO A 350 7.03 -2.05 30.28
N ALA A 351 7.36 -2.87 31.30
CA ALA A 351 6.70 -4.15 31.53
C ALA A 351 5.17 -4.07 31.64
N ASN A 352 4.66 -2.98 32.20
CA ASN A 352 3.22 -2.72 32.30
C ASN A 352 2.56 -2.44 30.93
N MET A 353 3.25 -1.72 30.02
CA MET A 353 2.78 -1.48 28.65
C MET A 353 2.82 -2.75 27.83
N TYR A 354 3.93 -3.49 27.92
CA TYR A 354 4.09 -4.79 27.27
C TYR A 354 3.01 -5.78 27.70
N ALA A 355 2.80 -5.93 29.01
CA ALA A 355 1.76 -6.81 29.56
C ALA A 355 0.34 -6.36 29.16
N SER A 356 0.07 -5.05 29.04
CA SER A 356 -1.25 -4.56 28.61
C SER A 356 -1.58 -4.96 27.17
N VAL A 357 -0.70 -4.68 26.20
CA VAL A 357 -0.97 -5.01 24.80
C VAL A 357 -0.90 -6.52 24.56
N LYS A 358 0.06 -7.23 25.15
CA LYS A 358 0.13 -8.69 25.07
C LYS A 358 -1.11 -9.34 25.70
N GLY A 359 -1.55 -8.87 26.86
CA GLY A 359 -2.76 -9.36 27.51
C GLY A 359 -4.04 -9.11 26.69
N TYR A 360 -4.11 -7.98 25.97
CA TYR A 360 -5.20 -7.71 25.04
C TYR A 360 -5.17 -8.67 23.84
N HIS A 361 -3.99 -8.88 23.25
CA HIS A 361 -3.78 -9.88 22.19
C HIS A 361 -4.18 -11.30 22.65
N ASP A 362 -3.75 -11.73 23.84
CA ASP A 362 -4.09 -13.04 24.42
C ASP A 362 -5.60 -13.18 24.64
N ALA A 363 -6.27 -12.13 25.08
CA ALA A 363 -7.73 -12.12 25.24
C ALA A 363 -8.45 -12.25 23.89
N LEU A 364 -8.00 -11.54 22.86
CA LEU A 364 -8.54 -11.65 21.50
C LEU A 364 -8.33 -13.06 20.93
N GLU A 365 -7.15 -13.65 21.11
CA GLU A 365 -6.83 -15.01 20.68
C GLU A 365 -7.73 -16.03 21.38
N LYS A 366 -7.86 -15.93 22.71
CA LYS A 366 -8.73 -16.81 23.52
C LYS A 366 -10.20 -16.71 23.13
N ALA A 367 -10.68 -15.52 22.73
CA ALA A 367 -12.05 -15.31 22.28
C ALA A 367 -12.28 -15.70 20.80
N GLY A 368 -11.23 -16.07 20.06
CA GLY A 368 -11.32 -16.38 18.63
C GLY A 368 -11.52 -15.16 17.74
N ILE A 369 -11.17 -13.95 18.20
CA ILE A 369 -11.19 -12.73 17.38
C ILE A 369 -9.98 -12.74 16.45
N LYS A 370 -10.21 -12.62 15.13
CA LYS A 370 -9.17 -12.59 14.10
C LYS A 370 -8.44 -11.25 14.15
N HIS A 371 -7.14 -11.29 14.39
CA HIS A 371 -6.30 -10.09 14.44
C HIS A 371 -4.83 -10.40 14.08
N GLY A 372 -4.09 -9.36 13.69
CA GLY A 372 -2.64 -9.40 13.55
C GLY A 372 -1.93 -8.93 14.81
N TYR A 373 -0.74 -9.47 15.06
CA TYR A 373 0.13 -9.09 16.17
C TYR A 373 1.58 -8.98 15.68
N TYR A 374 2.26 -7.91 16.05
CA TYR A 374 3.65 -7.64 15.68
C TYR A 374 4.45 -7.13 16.87
N GLU A 375 5.70 -7.57 16.97
CA GLU A 375 6.63 -7.08 17.96
C GLU A 375 7.85 -6.48 17.26
N SER A 376 8.11 -5.20 17.52
CA SER A 376 9.29 -4.49 17.04
C SER A 376 10.50 -4.90 17.89
N PRO A 377 11.49 -5.62 17.33
CA PRO A 377 12.58 -6.14 18.12
C PRO A 377 13.52 -5.03 18.61
N GLY A 378 13.84 -5.06 19.90
CA GLY A 378 14.85 -4.22 20.53
C GLY A 378 14.45 -2.76 20.74
N THR A 379 13.20 -2.38 20.45
CA THR A 379 12.72 -1.00 20.62
C THR A 379 11.72 -0.90 21.77
N SER A 380 11.62 0.29 22.36
CA SER A 380 10.74 0.61 23.48
C SER A 380 9.56 1.49 23.04
N HIS A 381 9.00 2.28 23.96
CA HIS A 381 7.84 3.14 23.73
C HIS A 381 8.25 4.43 23.01
N GLU A 382 8.75 4.26 21.79
CA GLU A 382 9.46 5.28 21.00
C GLU A 382 9.13 5.19 19.50
N TRP A 383 9.50 6.23 18.75
CA TRP A 383 9.09 6.40 17.36
C TRP A 383 9.54 5.30 16.41
N LEU A 384 10.67 4.60 16.64
CA LEU A 384 11.05 3.50 15.76
C LEU A 384 10.06 2.33 15.83
N THR A 385 9.53 2.01 17.01
CA THR A 385 8.45 1.03 17.17
C THR A 385 7.26 1.40 16.29
N TRP A 386 6.85 2.67 16.32
CA TRP A 386 5.66 3.12 15.60
C TRP A 386 5.89 3.27 14.10
N ARG A 387 7.11 3.66 13.67
CA ARG A 387 7.53 3.61 12.26
C ARG A 387 7.44 2.19 11.70
N ARG A 388 7.97 1.21 12.44
CA ARG A 388 7.90 -0.22 12.06
C ARG A 388 6.46 -0.71 12.06
N CYS A 389 5.65 -0.34 13.05
CA CYS A 389 4.23 -0.67 13.07
C CYS A 389 3.49 -0.13 11.85
N LEU A 390 3.70 1.14 11.46
CA LEU A 390 3.10 1.68 10.24
C LEU A 390 3.59 0.94 8.99
N HIS A 391 4.88 0.62 8.91
CA HIS A 391 5.46 -0.14 7.80
C HIS A 391 4.83 -1.53 7.65
N GLU A 392 4.53 -2.23 8.74
CA GLU A 392 3.89 -3.54 8.73
C GLU A 392 2.37 -3.46 8.54
N PHE A 393 1.73 -2.42 9.07
CA PHE A 393 0.27 -2.26 9.06
C PHE A 393 -0.27 -1.72 7.74
N ALA A 394 0.35 -0.67 7.19
CA ALA A 394 -0.13 0.01 5.97
C ALA A 394 -0.24 -0.92 4.75
N PRO A 395 0.65 -1.92 4.55
CA PRO A 395 0.47 -2.91 3.50
C PRO A 395 -0.85 -3.69 3.64
N LEU A 396 -1.29 -4.01 4.86
CA LEU A 396 -2.46 -4.85 5.11
C LEU A 396 -3.80 -4.14 4.85
N LEU A 397 -3.79 -2.81 4.80
CA LEU A 397 -5.00 -2.00 4.65
C LEU A 397 -5.61 -2.11 3.26
N PHE A 398 -6.95 -2.09 3.24
CA PHE A 398 -7.77 -1.99 2.03
C PHE A 398 -7.52 -3.11 1.01
N ARG A 399 -6.92 -4.23 1.46
CA ARG A 399 -6.87 -5.50 0.75
C ARG A 399 -8.21 -6.20 0.88
N GLU A 400 -8.64 -6.92 -0.16
CA GLU A 400 -9.88 -7.68 -0.08
C GLU A 400 -9.70 -8.86 0.89
N SER A 401 -10.51 -8.89 1.96
CA SER A 401 -10.53 -9.99 2.93
C SER A 401 -11.20 -11.23 2.31
N ALA A 402 -10.51 -12.36 2.24
CA ALA A 402 -11.15 -13.67 2.14
C ALA A 402 -11.57 -14.13 3.55
N GLN A 403 -12.88 -14.34 3.80
CA GLN A 403 -13.36 -15.12 4.93
C GLN A 403 -14.42 -16.14 4.48
N ALA A 404 -14.25 -17.36 5.01
CA ALA A 404 -14.75 -18.66 4.55
C ALA A 404 -15.73 -19.31 5.56
N PRO A 405 -16.40 -20.44 5.23
CA PRO A 405 -17.21 -21.22 6.16
C PRO A 405 -16.38 -21.96 7.23
N ALA A 406 -17.00 -22.22 8.38
CA ALA A 406 -16.42 -22.78 9.60
C ALA A 406 -16.05 -24.28 9.53
N ASN A 407 -15.11 -24.68 10.40
CA ASN A 407 -14.52 -26.01 10.66
C ASN A 407 -13.21 -26.37 9.93
N GLN A 408 -12.07 -25.93 10.47
CA GLN A 408 -10.79 -26.68 10.56
C GLN A 408 -9.77 -25.95 11.47
N PRO A 409 -8.86 -26.67 12.17
CA PRO A 409 -7.94 -26.11 13.18
C PRO A 409 -6.78 -25.30 12.55
N PRO A 410 -6.01 -24.50 13.33
CA PRO A 410 -5.48 -23.22 12.87
C PRO A 410 -4.25 -23.37 11.97
N ARG A 411 -4.08 -22.46 11.00
CA ARG A 411 -2.84 -22.31 10.22
C ARG A 411 -2.32 -20.86 10.27
N ARG A 412 -1.01 -20.77 10.50
CA ARG A 412 -0.11 -19.60 10.56
C ARG A 412 0.06 -18.89 9.18
N PRO A 413 0.61 -17.66 9.12
CA PRO A 413 0.34 -16.70 8.06
C PRO A 413 1.13 -16.97 6.76
N GLY A 414 0.44 -16.81 5.62
CA GLY A 414 0.98 -16.86 4.25
C GLY A 414 0.07 -16.05 3.32
N GLY A 415 0.63 -15.47 2.26
CA GLY A 415 -0.01 -14.49 1.36
C GLY A 415 -1.23 -14.98 0.57
N PHE A 416 -1.61 -14.23 -0.46
CA PHE A 416 -2.75 -14.57 -1.32
C PHE A 416 -2.55 -15.98 -1.91
N GLY A 417 -3.38 -16.93 -1.46
CA GLY A 417 -3.32 -18.33 -1.84
C GLY A 417 -2.91 -19.30 -0.73
N GLY A 418 -3.22 -20.57 -0.92
CA GLY A 418 -2.97 -21.63 0.05
C GLY A 418 -1.48 -21.97 0.20
N PRO A 419 -1.12 -22.85 1.15
CA PRO A 419 0.25 -23.36 1.25
C PRO A 419 0.65 -24.01 -0.08
N ILE A 420 1.80 -23.60 -0.58
CA ILE A 420 2.36 -24.09 -1.84
C ILE A 420 2.92 -25.49 -1.59
N LYS A 421 2.34 -26.48 -2.27
CA LYS A 421 2.85 -27.85 -2.30
C LYS A 421 3.01 -28.24 -3.75
N LEU A 422 4.25 -28.35 -4.21
CA LEU A 422 4.57 -28.77 -5.57
C LEU A 422 4.49 -30.31 -5.67
N ASN A 423 3.90 -30.78 -6.76
CA ASN A 423 3.91 -32.16 -7.20
C ASN A 423 5.18 -32.45 -8.01
N PRO A 424 5.59 -33.72 -8.17
CA PRO A 424 6.79 -34.07 -8.93
C PRO A 424 6.82 -33.57 -10.39
N ASP A 425 5.66 -33.34 -10.99
CA ASP A 425 5.47 -32.84 -12.35
C ASP A 425 5.20 -31.33 -12.44
N ASP A 426 5.26 -30.61 -11.32
CA ASP A 426 5.25 -29.15 -11.29
C ASP A 426 6.65 -28.61 -11.60
N ILE A 427 7.04 -28.82 -12.84
CA ILE A 427 8.35 -28.45 -13.37
C ILE A 427 8.26 -27.28 -14.35
N GLN A 428 9.36 -26.56 -14.43
CA GLN A 428 9.55 -25.52 -15.43
C GLN A 428 9.75 -26.19 -16.80
N ALA A 429 8.69 -26.24 -17.59
CA ALA A 429 8.64 -26.90 -18.89
C ALA A 429 9.37 -26.11 -19.99
N PHE A 430 9.52 -24.80 -19.79
CA PHE A 430 10.23 -23.91 -20.70
C PHE A 430 11.28 -23.10 -19.93
N PRO A 431 12.46 -22.83 -20.50
CA PRO A 431 13.43 -21.94 -19.86
C PRO A 431 12.85 -20.55 -19.61
N ASP A 432 13.54 -19.70 -18.86
CA ASP A 432 13.13 -18.29 -18.79
C ASP A 432 13.36 -17.63 -20.17
N PRO A 433 12.41 -16.83 -20.68
CA PRO A 433 12.61 -16.05 -21.89
C PRO A 433 13.73 -15.03 -21.72
N PRO A 434 14.32 -14.53 -22.81
CA PRO A 434 15.24 -13.39 -22.74
C PRO A 434 14.61 -12.21 -21.99
N ALA A 435 15.40 -11.50 -21.16
CA ALA A 435 14.88 -10.42 -20.30
C ALA A 435 14.14 -9.33 -21.10
N GLU A 436 14.58 -9.09 -22.35
CA GLU A 436 14.13 -8.03 -23.24
C GLU A 436 13.08 -8.48 -24.28
N VAL A 437 12.36 -9.58 -24.04
CA VAL A 437 11.35 -10.11 -25.00
C VAL A 437 10.28 -9.11 -25.42
N ASN A 438 9.95 -8.14 -24.57
CA ASN A 438 9.00 -7.06 -24.83
C ASN A 438 9.67 -5.67 -24.90
N ALA A 439 10.98 -5.61 -25.06
CA ALA A 439 11.67 -4.35 -25.32
C ALA A 439 11.31 -3.83 -26.72
N LYS A 440 11.30 -2.51 -26.88
CA LYS A 440 11.13 -1.90 -28.20
C LYS A 440 12.40 -2.11 -29.02
N ARG A 441 12.32 -2.95 -30.05
CA ARG A 441 13.39 -3.20 -31.02
C ARG A 441 13.15 -2.42 -32.31
N ASP A 442 14.19 -2.23 -33.10
CA ASP A 442 14.06 -1.69 -34.47
C ASP A 442 13.53 -2.78 -35.41
N VAL A 443 12.23 -3.03 -35.34
CA VAL A 443 11.51 -4.03 -36.14
C VAL A 443 10.19 -3.43 -36.65
N PRO A 444 9.56 -4.00 -37.68
CA PRO A 444 8.22 -3.57 -38.09
C PRO A 444 7.24 -3.65 -36.91
N HIS A 445 6.48 -2.57 -36.70
CA HIS A 445 5.54 -2.47 -35.60
C HIS A 445 4.09 -2.55 -36.08
N GLY A 446 3.29 -3.32 -35.34
CA GLY A 446 1.85 -3.37 -35.53
C GLY A 446 1.16 -2.12 -35.00
N LYS A 447 -0.15 -2.04 -35.24
CA LYS A 447 -0.98 -0.92 -34.77
C LYS A 447 -1.83 -1.38 -33.59
N LEU A 448 -1.71 -0.68 -32.47
CA LEU A 448 -2.57 -0.81 -31.30
C LEU A 448 -3.60 0.34 -31.32
N GLU A 449 -4.88 0.02 -31.24
CA GLU A 449 -5.95 1.01 -31.19
C GLU A 449 -7.03 0.68 -30.16
N LEU A 450 -7.49 1.70 -29.44
CA LEU A 450 -8.67 1.62 -28.59
C LEU A 450 -9.91 1.86 -29.45
N ILE A 451 -10.84 0.91 -29.45
CA ILE A 451 -12.12 1.04 -30.14
C ILE A 451 -13.27 0.84 -29.16
N GLU A 452 -14.47 1.21 -29.62
CA GLU A 452 -15.72 0.94 -28.92
C GLU A 452 -16.60 0.00 -29.76
N TYR A 453 -17.37 -0.86 -29.08
CA TYR A 453 -18.40 -1.72 -29.69
C TYR A 453 -19.71 -1.61 -28.91
N ASP A 454 -20.83 -1.82 -29.60
CA ASP A 454 -22.14 -1.88 -28.97
C ASP A 454 -22.33 -3.24 -28.31
N SER A 455 -22.42 -3.27 -26.97
CA SER A 455 -22.78 -4.49 -26.24
C SER A 455 -24.27 -4.52 -25.96
N LYS A 456 -24.98 -5.44 -26.62
CA LYS A 456 -26.40 -5.68 -26.33
C LYS A 456 -26.56 -6.42 -25.00
N THR A 457 -25.56 -7.21 -24.61
CA THR A 457 -25.53 -7.95 -23.33
C THR A 457 -25.65 -7.01 -22.14
N VAL A 458 -24.92 -5.88 -22.14
CA VAL A 458 -24.98 -4.90 -21.02
C VAL A 458 -25.79 -3.64 -21.34
N GLY A 459 -26.10 -3.42 -22.62
CA GLY A 459 -26.90 -2.29 -23.10
C GLY A 459 -26.14 -0.95 -23.15
N VAL A 460 -24.81 -0.99 -23.26
CA VAL A 460 -23.94 0.20 -23.40
C VAL A 460 -22.83 -0.06 -24.42
N LYS A 461 -22.18 1.00 -24.90
CA LYS A 461 -20.92 0.87 -25.64
C LYS A 461 -19.79 0.50 -24.67
N ARG A 462 -18.96 -0.46 -25.06
CA ARG A 462 -17.82 -0.94 -24.28
C ARG A 462 -16.52 -0.73 -25.03
N LYS A 463 -15.42 -0.62 -24.29
CA LYS A 463 -14.07 -0.35 -24.81
C LYS A 463 -13.25 -1.63 -24.95
N VAL A 464 -12.40 -1.67 -25.96
CA VAL A 464 -11.47 -2.77 -26.21
C VAL A 464 -10.23 -2.27 -26.96
N ASN A 465 -9.05 -2.71 -26.52
CA ASN A 465 -7.83 -2.50 -27.29
C ASN A 465 -7.69 -3.61 -28.34
N VAL A 466 -7.30 -3.23 -29.56
CA VAL A 466 -7.05 -4.18 -30.65
C VAL A 466 -5.67 -3.91 -31.23
N TYR A 467 -4.83 -4.94 -31.25
CA TYR A 467 -3.57 -4.95 -31.97
C TYR A 467 -3.75 -5.66 -33.31
N THR A 468 -3.29 -5.00 -34.38
CA THR A 468 -3.13 -5.58 -35.72
C THR A 468 -1.64 -5.73 -36.03
N PRO A 469 -1.21 -6.84 -36.66
CA PRO A 469 0.21 -7.11 -36.90
C PRO A 469 0.80 -6.12 -37.93
N PRO A 470 2.14 -5.94 -37.96
CA PRO A 470 2.80 -5.17 -39.00
C PRO A 470 2.37 -5.64 -40.40
N GLY A 471 2.03 -4.69 -41.27
CA GLY A 471 1.55 -4.99 -42.62
C GLY A 471 0.13 -5.58 -42.66
N TYR A 472 -0.71 -5.29 -41.66
CA TYR A 472 -2.13 -5.64 -41.69
C TYR A 472 -2.81 -5.16 -42.98
N ASP A 473 -3.41 -6.11 -43.70
CA ASP A 473 -4.12 -5.89 -44.97
C ASP A 473 -5.59 -6.32 -44.82
N PRO A 474 -6.57 -5.41 -44.98
CA PRO A 474 -7.99 -5.76 -44.98
C PRO A 474 -8.39 -6.84 -46.01
N GLY A 475 -7.62 -7.03 -47.09
CA GLY A 475 -7.80 -8.09 -48.07
C GLY A 475 -7.38 -9.50 -47.60
N LYS A 476 -6.63 -9.60 -46.50
CA LYS A 476 -6.16 -10.86 -45.90
C LYS A 476 -6.88 -11.14 -44.59
N LYS A 477 -7.34 -12.38 -44.40
CA LYS A 477 -7.97 -12.80 -43.13
C LYS A 477 -6.94 -13.28 -42.11
N TYR A 478 -7.06 -12.80 -40.88
CA TYR A 478 -6.16 -13.14 -39.76
C TYR A 478 -6.88 -13.96 -38.68
N PRO A 479 -6.17 -14.88 -37.99
CA PRO A 479 -6.69 -15.49 -36.77
C PRO A 479 -6.72 -14.46 -35.62
N VAL A 480 -7.53 -14.74 -34.59
CA VAL A 480 -7.80 -13.79 -33.50
C VAL A 480 -7.56 -14.42 -32.13
N LEU A 481 -6.74 -13.76 -31.32
CA LEU A 481 -6.55 -14.05 -29.90
C LEU A 481 -7.33 -13.05 -29.04
N TYR A 482 -8.26 -13.53 -28.23
CA TYR A 482 -8.90 -12.77 -27.17
C TYR A 482 -8.12 -12.95 -25.86
N LEU A 483 -7.48 -11.87 -25.39
CA LEU A 483 -6.52 -11.90 -24.29
C LEU A 483 -7.08 -11.18 -23.05
N LEU A 484 -7.54 -11.97 -22.07
CA LEU A 484 -8.35 -11.53 -20.94
C LEU A 484 -7.48 -11.12 -19.75
N HIS A 485 -7.75 -9.94 -19.19
CA HIS A 485 -7.05 -9.38 -18.04
C HIS A 485 -7.44 -10.08 -16.73
N GLY A 486 -6.67 -9.86 -15.66
CA GLY A 486 -6.88 -10.38 -14.32
C GLY A 486 -7.88 -9.57 -13.50
N ILE A 487 -8.09 -10.01 -12.26
CA ILE A 487 -9.04 -9.36 -11.38
C ILE A 487 -8.53 -7.99 -10.93
N GLY A 488 -9.32 -6.95 -11.17
CA GLY A 488 -8.93 -5.55 -10.92
C GLY A 488 -8.28 -4.85 -12.12
N GLY A 489 -8.00 -5.60 -13.20
CA GLY A 489 -7.56 -5.05 -14.46
C GLY A 489 -8.68 -4.45 -15.32
N ASP A 490 -8.30 -4.10 -16.54
CA ASP A 490 -9.13 -3.57 -17.62
C ASP A 490 -8.48 -3.90 -18.97
N GLU A 491 -9.01 -3.36 -20.08
CA GLU A 491 -8.50 -3.55 -21.43
C GLU A 491 -7.02 -3.12 -21.65
N THR A 492 -6.39 -2.48 -20.65
CA THR A 492 -5.00 -2.00 -20.72
C THR A 492 -4.03 -2.78 -19.83
N GLU A 493 -4.49 -3.73 -19.01
CA GLU A 493 -3.63 -4.42 -18.04
C GLU A 493 -2.49 -5.22 -18.68
N TRP A 494 -2.80 -5.97 -19.73
CA TRP A 494 -1.79 -6.71 -20.47
C TRP A 494 -0.72 -5.78 -21.07
N LEU A 495 -1.09 -4.58 -21.51
CA LEU A 495 -0.13 -3.58 -22.01
C LEU A 495 0.86 -3.14 -20.92
N ARG A 496 0.39 -3.01 -19.67
CA ARG A 496 1.22 -2.69 -18.50
C ARG A 496 2.15 -3.83 -18.09
N PHE A 497 1.68 -5.08 -18.16
CA PHE A 497 2.42 -6.23 -17.61
C PHE A 497 3.35 -6.90 -18.62
N ALA A 498 2.94 -7.00 -19.88
CA ALA A 498 3.69 -7.76 -20.89
C ALA A 498 3.92 -6.99 -22.19
N SER A 499 3.25 -5.86 -22.40
CA SER A 499 3.25 -5.12 -23.67
C SER A 499 3.10 -6.04 -24.90
N PRO A 500 1.96 -6.77 -25.05
CA PRO A 500 1.77 -7.78 -26.08
C PRO A 500 2.04 -7.30 -27.51
N ASN A 501 1.86 -6.01 -27.79
CA ASN A 501 2.19 -5.42 -29.08
C ASN A 501 3.70 -5.53 -29.38
N LEU A 502 4.57 -5.13 -28.45
CA LEU A 502 6.02 -5.21 -28.63
C LEU A 502 6.49 -6.66 -28.65
N LEU A 503 5.93 -7.48 -27.76
CA LEU A 503 6.25 -8.90 -27.69
C LEU A 503 5.86 -9.63 -28.98
N MET A 504 4.70 -9.30 -29.56
CA MET A 504 4.24 -9.87 -30.83
C MET A 504 5.06 -9.36 -32.02
N ASP A 505 5.38 -8.06 -32.09
CA ASP A 505 6.26 -7.50 -33.13
C ASP A 505 7.63 -8.19 -33.13
N ASN A 506 8.22 -8.38 -31.96
CA ASN A 506 9.50 -9.07 -31.79
C ASN A 506 9.42 -10.54 -32.20
N LEU A 507 8.35 -11.25 -31.82
CA LEU A 507 8.13 -12.64 -32.22
C LEU A 507 7.92 -12.80 -33.72
N LEU A 508 7.24 -11.84 -34.36
CA LEU A 508 7.04 -11.83 -35.82
C LEU A 508 8.36 -11.56 -36.56
N ALA A 509 9.13 -10.58 -36.09
CA ALA A 509 10.44 -10.28 -36.66
C ALA A 509 11.42 -11.45 -36.53
N ASP A 510 11.34 -12.19 -35.43
CA ASP A 510 12.12 -13.40 -35.20
C ASP A 510 11.58 -14.64 -35.95
N GLY A 511 10.43 -14.54 -36.65
CA GLY A 511 9.79 -15.67 -37.34
C GLY A 511 9.22 -16.75 -36.42
N LYS A 512 8.94 -16.41 -35.15
CA LYS A 512 8.54 -17.35 -34.10
C LYS A 512 7.03 -17.42 -33.84
N ALA A 513 6.24 -16.50 -34.39
CA ALA A 513 4.79 -16.47 -34.23
C ALA A 513 4.07 -16.24 -35.57
N GLN A 514 2.80 -16.64 -35.65
CA GLN A 514 1.95 -16.38 -36.81
C GLN A 514 1.33 -14.97 -36.73
N PRO A 515 1.26 -14.19 -37.82
CA PRO A 515 0.53 -12.91 -37.83
C PRO A 515 -0.92 -13.10 -37.39
N MET A 516 -1.34 -12.41 -36.34
CA MET A 516 -2.67 -12.51 -35.76
C MET A 516 -3.15 -11.17 -35.21
N ILE A 517 -4.46 -11.02 -35.05
CA ILE A 517 -5.06 -9.91 -34.30
C ILE A 517 -5.13 -10.29 -32.83
N ILE A 518 -4.76 -9.38 -31.94
CA ILE A 518 -4.88 -9.56 -30.48
C ILE A 518 -5.92 -8.56 -29.97
N VAL A 519 -6.99 -9.07 -29.40
CA VAL A 519 -8.09 -8.31 -28.82
C VAL A 519 -7.93 -8.36 -27.31
N LEU A 520 -7.82 -7.22 -26.65
CA LEU A 520 -7.65 -7.09 -25.21
C LEU A 520 -8.91 -6.44 -24.62
N PRO A 521 -9.98 -7.21 -24.40
CA PRO A 521 -11.23 -6.65 -23.90
C PRO A 521 -11.17 -6.40 -22.41
N ASN A 522 -12.07 -5.54 -21.93
CA ASN A 522 -12.42 -5.50 -20.54
C ASN A 522 -13.31 -6.72 -20.22
N GLY A 523 -12.80 -7.66 -19.40
CA GLY A 523 -13.47 -8.91 -19.06
C GLY A 523 -14.64 -8.76 -18.08
N ARG A 524 -15.02 -7.53 -17.74
CA ARG A 524 -16.11 -7.21 -16.83
C ARG A 524 -17.30 -6.62 -17.58
N ALA A 525 -18.23 -7.45 -18.03
CA ALA A 525 -19.42 -6.98 -18.73
C ALA A 525 -20.48 -6.45 -17.76
N GLN A 526 -20.50 -5.12 -17.59
CA GLN A 526 -21.58 -4.39 -16.91
C GLN A 526 -21.66 -2.95 -17.44
N LYS A 527 -22.75 -2.23 -17.13
CA LYS A 527 -22.98 -0.85 -17.62
C LYS A 527 -21.87 0.13 -17.26
N ASP A 528 -21.31 -0.02 -16.06
CA ASP A 528 -20.11 0.70 -15.64
C ASP A 528 -18.98 -0.30 -15.47
N ASP A 529 -18.30 -0.62 -16.56
CA ASP A 529 -17.20 -1.58 -16.57
C ASP A 529 -15.86 -0.95 -16.15
N ARG A 530 -15.88 0.25 -15.54
CA ARG A 530 -14.72 0.85 -14.89
C ARG A 530 -14.29 0.05 -13.65
N PRO A 531 -13.00 0.03 -13.32
CA PRO A 531 -12.50 -0.62 -12.11
C PRO A 531 -13.10 0.04 -10.87
N GLY A 532 -14.10 -0.64 -10.29
CA GLY A 532 -14.67 -0.30 -9.00
C GLY A 532 -13.74 -0.66 -7.83
N PRO A 533 -14.01 -0.15 -6.62
CA PRO A 533 -13.14 -0.30 -5.45
C PRO A 533 -13.02 -1.73 -4.91
N ASN A 534 -13.90 -2.63 -5.36
CA ASN A 534 -13.88 -4.07 -5.08
C ASN A 534 -14.02 -4.82 -6.41
N ALA A 535 -12.95 -5.49 -6.84
CA ALA A 535 -12.94 -6.21 -8.11
C ALA A 535 -13.75 -7.52 -8.05
N MET A 536 -13.91 -8.10 -6.85
CA MET A 536 -14.80 -9.26 -6.63
C MET A 536 -16.29 -8.89 -6.57
N ALA A 537 -16.66 -7.63 -6.28
CA ALA A 537 -18.05 -7.16 -6.32
C ALA A 537 -18.65 -7.23 -7.74
N THR A 538 -17.78 -7.29 -8.74
CA THR A 538 -18.16 -7.43 -10.15
C THR A 538 -18.07 -8.89 -10.62
N ALA A 539 -17.99 -9.86 -9.70
CA ALA A 539 -18.00 -11.28 -10.02
C ALA A 539 -19.16 -11.72 -10.94
N PRO A 540 -20.40 -11.22 -10.76
CA PRO A 540 -21.46 -11.48 -11.73
C PRO A 540 -21.13 -10.95 -13.13
N ALA A 541 -20.50 -9.77 -13.23
CA ALA A 541 -20.12 -9.17 -14.51
C ALA A 541 -19.01 -9.94 -15.23
N PHE A 542 -18.14 -10.66 -14.50
CA PHE A 542 -17.17 -11.57 -15.11
C PHE A 542 -17.85 -12.79 -15.74
N ALA A 543 -18.94 -13.28 -15.16
CA ALA A 543 -19.73 -14.35 -15.77
C ALA A 543 -20.57 -13.82 -16.95
N VAL A 544 -21.15 -12.62 -16.83
CA VAL A 544 -21.87 -11.95 -17.92
C VAL A 544 -20.97 -11.73 -19.14
N PHE A 545 -19.66 -11.53 -18.93
CA PHE A 545 -18.72 -11.34 -20.03
C PHE A 545 -18.63 -12.53 -20.98
N GLU A 546 -19.02 -13.75 -20.56
CA GLU A 546 -19.15 -14.88 -21.47
C GLU A 546 -20.10 -14.56 -22.64
N ARG A 547 -21.27 -13.98 -22.34
CA ARG A 547 -22.26 -13.59 -23.36
C ARG A 547 -21.82 -12.37 -24.14
N ASP A 548 -21.27 -11.37 -23.47
CA ASP A 548 -20.73 -10.20 -24.14
C ASP A 548 -19.60 -10.57 -25.13
N LEU A 549 -18.73 -11.51 -24.76
CA LEU A 549 -17.67 -12.01 -25.64
C LEU A 549 -18.25 -12.70 -26.88
N LEU A 550 -19.17 -13.64 -26.67
CA LEU A 550 -19.71 -14.50 -27.74
C LEU A 550 -20.70 -13.77 -28.65
N ASP A 551 -21.62 -13.01 -28.06
CA ASP A 551 -22.79 -12.49 -28.76
C ASP A 551 -22.59 -11.05 -29.27
N ASP A 552 -21.64 -10.29 -28.68
CA ASP A 552 -21.40 -8.89 -29.02
C ASP A 552 -19.97 -8.61 -29.54
N LEU A 553 -18.95 -8.94 -28.76
CA LEU A 553 -17.56 -8.57 -29.07
C LEU A 553 -17.01 -9.34 -30.27
N ILE A 554 -17.15 -10.68 -30.32
CA ILE A 554 -16.69 -11.47 -31.47
C ILE A 554 -17.33 -10.95 -32.76
N PRO A 555 -18.67 -10.82 -32.87
CA PRO A 555 -19.29 -10.24 -34.06
C PRO A 555 -18.81 -8.83 -34.40
N ALA A 556 -18.55 -7.97 -33.41
CA ALA A 556 -18.04 -6.62 -33.62
C ALA A 556 -16.62 -6.63 -34.22
N ILE A 557 -15.75 -7.51 -33.74
CA ILE A 557 -14.40 -7.71 -34.29
C ILE A 557 -14.48 -8.27 -35.71
N GLU A 558 -15.33 -9.28 -35.95
CA GLU A 558 -15.50 -9.90 -37.28
C GLU A 558 -16.06 -8.93 -38.33
N LYS A 559 -16.86 -7.96 -37.91
CA LYS A 559 -17.38 -6.91 -38.79
C LYS A 559 -16.35 -5.85 -39.11
N ARG A 560 -15.47 -5.52 -38.16
CA ARG A 560 -14.54 -4.37 -38.26
C ARG A 560 -13.18 -4.75 -38.85
N TYR A 561 -12.74 -5.98 -38.64
CA TYR A 561 -11.42 -6.46 -39.06
C TYR A 561 -11.56 -7.69 -39.96
N SER A 562 -10.63 -7.83 -40.91
CA SER A 562 -10.52 -9.03 -41.75
C SER A 562 -10.03 -10.22 -40.94
N VAL A 563 -10.98 -11.04 -40.49
CA VAL A 563 -10.72 -12.17 -39.59
C VAL A 563 -11.20 -13.49 -40.17
N LYS A 564 -10.57 -14.56 -39.72
CA LYS A 564 -11.00 -15.94 -39.89
C LYS A 564 -11.98 -16.30 -38.77
N SER A 565 -13.22 -16.66 -39.13
CA SER A 565 -14.32 -16.83 -38.17
C SER A 565 -14.50 -18.29 -37.70
N GLU A 566 -13.75 -19.24 -38.26
CA GLU A 566 -13.74 -20.62 -37.82
C GLU A 566 -13.02 -20.79 -36.47
N ARG A 567 -13.44 -21.79 -35.69
CA ARG A 567 -12.90 -22.06 -34.35
C ARG A 567 -11.39 -22.35 -34.35
N GLU A 568 -10.88 -22.98 -35.40
CA GLU A 568 -9.45 -23.26 -35.60
C GLU A 568 -8.61 -21.99 -35.72
N SER A 569 -9.25 -20.84 -35.99
CA SER A 569 -8.62 -19.52 -36.08
C SER A 569 -9.00 -18.60 -34.93
N ARG A 570 -9.62 -19.13 -33.87
CA ARG A 570 -10.01 -18.36 -32.67
C ARG A 570 -9.41 -18.94 -31.39
N ALA A 571 -8.69 -18.08 -30.67
CA ALA A 571 -8.04 -18.40 -29.41
C ALA A 571 -8.56 -17.51 -28.27
N VAL A 572 -8.58 -18.06 -27.06
CA VAL A 572 -8.80 -17.30 -25.82
C VAL A 572 -7.68 -17.62 -24.83
N ALA A 573 -7.11 -16.59 -24.22
CA ALA A 573 -6.11 -16.74 -23.17
C ALA A 573 -6.28 -15.67 -22.10
N GLY A 574 -5.74 -15.87 -20.90
CA GLY A 574 -5.77 -14.80 -19.89
C GLY A 574 -4.94 -15.10 -18.65
N LEU A 575 -4.76 -14.06 -17.83
CA LEU A 575 -4.02 -14.13 -16.56
C LEU A 575 -4.98 -14.09 -15.37
N SER A 576 -4.66 -14.78 -14.27
CA SER A 576 -5.43 -14.75 -13.03
C SER A 576 -6.92 -15.04 -13.28
N MET A 577 -7.82 -14.11 -12.98
CA MET A 577 -9.25 -14.22 -13.27
C MET A 577 -9.55 -14.33 -14.77
N GLY A 578 -8.80 -13.63 -15.62
CA GLY A 578 -8.86 -13.79 -17.07
C GLY A 578 -8.40 -15.18 -17.51
N GLY A 579 -7.46 -15.79 -16.78
CA GLY A 579 -7.07 -17.19 -16.96
C GLY A 579 -8.23 -18.13 -16.62
N GLY A 580 -8.91 -17.89 -15.49
CA GLY A 580 -10.12 -18.64 -15.13
C GLY A 580 -11.27 -18.44 -16.11
N GLN A 581 -11.50 -17.22 -16.61
CA GLN A 581 -12.46 -16.92 -17.68
C GLN A 581 -12.09 -17.66 -18.97
N SER A 582 -10.82 -17.61 -19.37
CA SER A 582 -10.32 -18.32 -20.55
C SER A 582 -10.58 -19.83 -20.47
N LEU A 583 -10.31 -20.46 -19.32
CA LEU A 583 -10.65 -21.87 -19.11
C LEU A 583 -12.16 -22.11 -19.13
N ASN A 584 -12.93 -21.30 -18.41
CA ASN A 584 -14.38 -21.45 -18.32
C ASN A 584 -15.08 -21.31 -19.69
N PHE A 585 -14.67 -20.33 -20.50
CA PHE A 585 -15.29 -20.02 -21.79
C PHE A 585 -14.70 -20.88 -22.90
N GLY A 586 -13.38 -21.01 -22.94
CA GLY A 586 -12.70 -21.80 -23.97
C GLY A 586 -13.10 -23.27 -23.93
N LEU A 587 -13.13 -23.88 -22.73
CA LEU A 587 -13.51 -25.28 -22.56
C LEU A 587 -15.04 -25.48 -22.55
N GLY A 588 -15.80 -24.44 -22.21
CA GLY A 588 -17.27 -24.45 -22.29
C GLY A 588 -17.82 -24.32 -23.71
N HIS A 589 -17.05 -23.72 -24.64
CA HIS A 589 -17.46 -23.44 -26.02
C HIS A 589 -16.43 -24.00 -27.02
N LEU A 590 -16.22 -25.31 -26.97
CA LEU A 590 -15.29 -26.02 -27.85
C LEU A 590 -15.67 -25.94 -29.33
N ASP A 591 -16.88 -25.53 -29.67
CA ASP A 591 -17.33 -25.21 -31.03
C ASP A 591 -16.89 -23.81 -31.50
N THR A 592 -16.52 -22.94 -30.57
CA THR A 592 -16.10 -21.55 -30.84
C THR A 592 -14.59 -21.36 -30.73
N PHE A 593 -13.94 -22.01 -29.77
CA PHE A 593 -12.49 -21.90 -29.52
C PHE A 593 -11.77 -23.22 -29.73
N ALA A 594 -10.61 -23.16 -30.39
CA ALA A 594 -9.72 -24.32 -30.54
C ALA A 594 -8.42 -24.20 -29.74
N TRP A 595 -8.10 -23.01 -29.23
CA TRP A 595 -6.86 -22.72 -28.52
C TRP A 595 -7.18 -21.99 -27.22
N VAL A 596 -6.78 -22.57 -26.10
CA VAL A 596 -7.13 -22.07 -24.76
C VAL A 596 -5.87 -21.96 -23.92
N GLY A 597 -5.64 -20.78 -23.34
CA GLY A 597 -4.51 -20.51 -22.43
C GLY A 597 -4.96 -19.99 -21.07
N GLY A 598 -4.49 -20.59 -19.98
CA GLY A 598 -4.77 -20.16 -18.62
C GLY A 598 -3.48 -19.96 -17.83
N PHE A 599 -3.18 -18.71 -17.45
CA PHE A 599 -1.99 -18.36 -16.67
C PHE A 599 -2.42 -17.99 -15.24
N SER A 600 -1.97 -18.74 -14.23
CA SER A 600 -2.40 -18.62 -12.83
C SER A 600 -3.93 -18.58 -12.65
N SER A 601 -4.65 -19.48 -13.32
CA SER A 601 -6.10 -19.40 -13.51
C SER A 601 -6.90 -19.48 -12.20
N ALA A 602 -7.27 -18.34 -11.62
CA ALA A 602 -7.98 -18.20 -10.34
C ALA A 602 -8.47 -16.75 -10.16
N PRO A 603 -9.53 -16.45 -9.38
CA PRO A 603 -10.24 -17.35 -8.47
C PRO A 603 -11.54 -17.95 -9.03
N ASN A 604 -11.96 -17.59 -10.25
CA ASN A 604 -13.25 -17.97 -10.85
C ASN A 604 -13.22 -19.26 -11.68
N THR A 605 -12.11 -19.99 -11.69
CA THR A 605 -11.95 -21.26 -12.41
C THR A 605 -12.92 -22.30 -11.86
N LYS A 606 -13.78 -22.85 -12.71
CA LYS A 606 -14.72 -23.91 -12.31
C LYS A 606 -13.97 -25.18 -11.86
N PRO A 607 -14.59 -26.04 -11.04
CA PRO A 607 -14.03 -27.36 -10.73
C PRO A 607 -13.70 -28.14 -12.01
N PRO A 608 -12.62 -28.94 -12.05
CA PRO A 608 -12.14 -29.56 -13.30
C PRO A 608 -13.18 -30.38 -14.07
N ALA A 609 -14.03 -31.15 -13.37
CA ALA A 609 -15.10 -31.93 -13.99
C ALA A 609 -16.21 -31.06 -14.62
N GLN A 610 -16.37 -29.81 -14.19
CA GLN A 610 -17.28 -28.84 -14.82
C GLN A 610 -16.61 -28.07 -15.97
N LEU A 611 -15.29 -27.90 -15.95
CA LEU A 611 -14.53 -27.33 -17.06
C LEU A 611 -14.50 -28.27 -18.26
N VAL A 612 -14.29 -29.57 -18.00
CA VAL A 612 -14.19 -30.59 -19.04
C VAL A 612 -15.16 -31.74 -18.73
N PRO A 613 -16.48 -31.51 -18.87
CA PRO A 613 -17.48 -32.56 -18.63
C PRO A 613 -17.41 -33.67 -19.70
N ASP A 614 -16.92 -33.37 -20.90
CA ASP A 614 -16.67 -34.33 -21.99
C ASP A 614 -15.19 -34.27 -22.41
N ALA A 615 -14.38 -35.15 -21.82
CA ALA A 615 -12.95 -35.26 -22.11
C ALA A 615 -12.69 -35.71 -23.57
N SER A 616 -13.55 -36.54 -24.15
CA SER A 616 -13.39 -37.02 -25.53
C SER A 616 -13.57 -35.87 -26.52
N ALA A 617 -14.57 -35.02 -26.31
CA ALA A 617 -14.76 -33.81 -27.10
C ALA A 617 -13.56 -32.87 -26.96
N ALA A 618 -13.05 -32.65 -25.75
CA ALA A 618 -11.87 -31.81 -25.52
C ALA A 618 -10.63 -32.32 -26.28
N LYS A 619 -10.36 -33.64 -26.22
CA LYS A 619 -9.27 -34.28 -26.98
C LYS A 619 -9.40 -34.08 -28.49
N ALA A 620 -10.61 -34.26 -29.01
CA ALA A 620 -10.85 -34.21 -30.45
C ALA A 620 -10.82 -32.77 -31.00
N LYS A 621 -11.28 -31.79 -30.21
CA LYS A 621 -11.53 -30.44 -30.69
C LYS A 621 -10.41 -29.45 -30.36
N LEU A 622 -9.70 -29.59 -29.23
CA LEU A 622 -8.65 -28.64 -28.87
C LEU A 622 -7.38 -28.85 -29.72
N LYS A 623 -6.84 -27.75 -30.25
CA LYS A 623 -5.53 -27.71 -30.92
C LYS A 623 -4.42 -27.42 -29.90
N LEU A 624 -4.73 -26.60 -28.89
CA LEU A 624 -3.84 -26.29 -27.78
C LEU A 624 -4.64 -26.00 -26.51
N LEU A 625 -4.26 -26.66 -25.42
CA LEU A 625 -4.60 -26.27 -24.06
C LEU A 625 -3.30 -25.99 -23.31
N TYR A 626 -3.10 -24.75 -22.87
CA TYR A 626 -1.90 -24.30 -22.17
C TYR A 626 -2.26 -23.88 -20.75
N LEU A 627 -1.66 -24.52 -19.76
CA LEU A 627 -1.81 -24.20 -18.35
C LEU A 627 -0.45 -23.79 -17.79
N SER A 628 -0.43 -22.70 -17.03
CA SER A 628 0.75 -22.34 -16.25
C SER A 628 0.38 -21.76 -14.89
N CYS A 629 1.29 -21.93 -13.93
CA CYS A 629 1.22 -21.25 -12.65
C CYS A 629 2.63 -21.15 -12.06
N GLY A 630 2.97 -20.06 -11.38
CA GLY A 630 4.29 -19.90 -10.77
C GLY A 630 4.47 -20.83 -9.56
N ASN A 631 5.67 -21.34 -9.33
CA ASN A 631 5.96 -22.23 -8.19
C ASN A 631 5.93 -21.51 -6.82
N LYS A 632 5.85 -20.17 -6.83
CA LYS A 632 5.62 -19.30 -5.66
C LYS A 632 4.21 -18.70 -5.65
N ASP A 633 3.34 -19.13 -6.55
CA ASP A 633 1.95 -18.69 -6.64
C ASP A 633 1.10 -19.47 -5.63
N GLY A 634 0.55 -18.78 -4.63
CA GLY A 634 -0.31 -19.43 -3.63
C GLY A 634 -1.61 -20.01 -4.21
N LEU A 635 -1.98 -19.66 -5.44
CA LEU A 635 -3.16 -20.19 -6.14
C LEU A 635 -2.83 -21.43 -6.99
N ILE A 636 -1.60 -21.95 -6.93
CA ILE A 636 -1.15 -23.12 -7.69
C ILE A 636 -2.06 -24.34 -7.56
N GLY A 637 -2.68 -24.55 -6.39
CA GLY A 637 -3.62 -25.65 -6.14
C GLY A 637 -4.80 -25.71 -7.13
N ILE A 638 -5.26 -24.55 -7.62
CA ILE A 638 -6.36 -24.50 -8.59
C ILE A 638 -5.88 -25.00 -9.95
N SER A 639 -4.73 -24.51 -10.41
CA SER A 639 -4.15 -24.92 -11.70
C SER A 639 -3.69 -26.38 -11.68
N GLN A 640 -3.11 -26.84 -10.56
CA GLN A 640 -2.81 -28.25 -10.30
C GLN A 640 -4.05 -29.13 -10.37
N GLY A 641 -5.19 -28.69 -9.82
CA GLY A 641 -6.45 -29.43 -9.88
C GLY A 641 -6.91 -29.66 -11.32
N VAL A 642 -6.81 -28.63 -12.16
CA VAL A 642 -7.12 -28.76 -13.59
C VAL A 642 -6.12 -29.67 -14.29
N HIS A 643 -4.81 -29.45 -14.08
CA HIS A 643 -3.73 -30.27 -14.64
C HIS A 643 -3.90 -31.76 -14.31
N GLY A 644 -4.11 -32.08 -13.03
CA GLY A 644 -4.30 -33.46 -12.55
C GLY A 644 -5.52 -34.13 -13.16
N TYR A 645 -6.65 -33.42 -13.25
CA TYR A 645 -7.86 -33.95 -13.90
C TYR A 645 -7.65 -34.21 -15.40
N LEU A 646 -7.00 -33.28 -16.12
CA LEU A 646 -6.70 -33.46 -17.53
C LEU A 646 -5.76 -34.65 -17.76
N LYS A 647 -4.77 -34.87 -16.88
CA LYS A 647 -3.93 -36.07 -16.91
C LYS A 647 -4.76 -37.34 -16.68
N GLU A 648 -5.61 -37.36 -15.66
CA GLU A 648 -6.48 -38.50 -15.35
C GLU A 648 -7.40 -38.86 -16.52
N LYS A 649 -7.93 -37.85 -17.21
CA LYS A 649 -8.78 -38.04 -18.41
C LYS A 649 -7.99 -38.13 -19.71
N GLU A 650 -6.67 -38.11 -19.66
CA GLU A 650 -5.73 -38.14 -20.79
C GLU A 650 -6.03 -37.08 -21.87
N VAL A 651 -6.45 -35.88 -21.47
CA VAL A 651 -6.68 -34.74 -22.37
C VAL A 651 -5.33 -34.06 -22.65
N PRO A 652 -4.87 -33.96 -23.91
CA PRO A 652 -3.60 -33.31 -24.24
C PRO A 652 -3.56 -31.84 -23.80
N HIS A 653 -2.55 -31.48 -23.03
CA HIS A 653 -2.32 -30.10 -22.59
C HIS A 653 -0.84 -29.88 -22.28
N LEU A 654 -0.43 -28.61 -22.29
CA LEU A 654 0.86 -28.17 -21.78
C LEU A 654 0.70 -27.69 -20.34
N TRP A 655 1.65 -28.07 -19.49
CA TRP A 655 1.75 -27.63 -18.10
C TRP A 655 3.12 -27.00 -17.89
N ASN A 656 3.17 -25.77 -17.40
CA ASN A 656 4.42 -25.08 -17.08
C ASN A 656 4.36 -24.47 -15.68
N VAL A 657 5.32 -24.85 -14.83
CA VAL A 657 5.49 -24.28 -13.49
C VAL A 657 6.86 -23.64 -13.38
N ASP A 658 6.92 -22.33 -13.65
CA ASP A 658 8.17 -21.57 -13.58
C ASP A 658 8.51 -21.09 -12.16
N SER A 659 9.66 -20.45 -12.00
CA SER A 659 10.20 -20.05 -10.69
C SER A 659 9.57 -18.77 -10.08
N HIS A 660 8.48 -18.26 -10.67
CA HIS A 660 7.86 -16.97 -10.30
C HIS A 660 6.63 -17.16 -9.40
N ALA A 661 6.06 -16.05 -8.91
CA ALA A 661 4.86 -16.02 -8.08
C ALA A 661 3.62 -15.66 -8.92
N HIS A 662 2.53 -15.25 -8.25
CA HIS A 662 1.35 -14.67 -8.91
C HIS A 662 1.65 -13.24 -9.40
N ASP A 663 2.55 -13.11 -10.37
CA ASP A 663 3.17 -11.82 -10.72
C ASP A 663 3.28 -11.58 -12.25
N PRO A 664 3.50 -10.32 -12.67
CA PRO A 664 3.62 -9.96 -14.09
C PRO A 664 4.71 -10.68 -14.87
N THR A 665 5.80 -11.12 -14.21
CA THR A 665 6.88 -11.84 -14.88
C THR A 665 6.42 -13.22 -15.32
N HIS A 666 5.70 -13.94 -14.44
CA HIS A 666 5.04 -15.20 -14.80
C HIS A 666 4.13 -15.02 -16.01
N TRP A 667 3.23 -14.04 -15.99
CA TRP A 667 2.26 -13.84 -17.08
C TRP A 667 2.92 -13.42 -18.40
N LYS A 668 3.93 -12.54 -18.35
CA LYS A 668 4.71 -12.15 -19.54
C LYS A 668 5.42 -13.35 -20.16
N ASN A 669 6.07 -14.18 -19.33
CA ASN A 669 6.85 -15.32 -19.81
C ASN A 669 5.96 -16.39 -20.43
N ASN A 670 4.81 -16.67 -19.82
CA ASN A 670 3.88 -17.66 -20.34
C ASN A 670 3.12 -17.15 -21.57
N LEU A 671 2.83 -15.84 -21.65
CA LEU A 671 2.32 -15.24 -22.89
C LEU A 671 3.33 -15.36 -24.03
N TYR A 672 4.63 -15.13 -23.77
CA TYR A 672 5.70 -15.33 -24.75
C TYR A 672 5.69 -16.75 -25.34
N TYR A 673 5.58 -17.78 -24.50
CA TYR A 673 5.54 -19.16 -24.97
C TYR A 673 4.23 -19.54 -25.65
N PHE A 674 3.10 -18.99 -25.19
CA PHE A 674 1.80 -19.23 -25.78
C PHE A 674 1.70 -18.67 -27.21
N LEU A 675 2.14 -17.42 -27.42
CA LEU A 675 2.07 -16.75 -28.73
C LEU A 675 2.91 -17.43 -29.82
N GLN A 676 3.99 -18.11 -29.43
CA GLN A 676 4.80 -18.91 -30.35
C GLN A 676 4.10 -20.18 -30.84
N ARG A 677 3.06 -20.64 -30.14
CA ARG A 677 2.38 -21.93 -30.37
C ARG A 677 0.98 -21.77 -30.93
N VAL A 678 0.29 -20.70 -30.57
CA VAL A 678 -1.09 -20.48 -31.00
C VAL A 678 -1.15 -20.29 -32.52
N PHE A 679 -2.11 -20.94 -33.17
CA PHE A 679 -2.31 -20.95 -34.63
C PHE A 679 -1.15 -21.54 -35.45
N GLN A 680 -0.16 -22.17 -34.83
CA GLN A 680 0.83 -22.96 -35.56
C GLN A 680 0.19 -24.29 -35.96
N GLU A 681 0.21 -24.62 -37.25
CA GLU A 681 -0.15 -25.96 -37.70
C GLU A 681 0.88 -26.97 -37.12
N LYS A 682 0.38 -28.03 -36.51
CA LYS A 682 1.21 -29.13 -35.99
C LYS A 682 1.43 -30.19 -37.05
#